data_AF-A0A4Y9Y729-F1
#
_entry.id   AF-A0A4Y9Y729-F1
#
_cell.length_a   1.000
_cell.length_b   1.000
_cell.length_c   1.000
_cell.angle_alpha   90.00
_cell.angle_beta   90.00
_cell.angle_gamma   90.00
#
_symmetry.space_group_name_H-M   'P 1'
#
loop_
_entity.id
_entity.type
_entity.pdbx_description
1 polymer ?
#
loop_
_entity_poly.entity_id
_entity_poly.type
_entity_poly.pdbx_seq_one_letter_code
_entity_poly.pdbx_strand_id
1 'polypeptide(L)'
;MSSLSESDIETLQQIGHDTVQSIVALVVEAILWTIYFVLVFKAGLILLSPKSRSSISISIFIVIGLMFLLDTATSIIDVNNAIREITFTLTSTSPESLADRYELTDNLPWPVQSALYAYMKRTTVVICDYIGDNCGGNSDDLLQDMVEYRHTIGAQVNRMRSRKTRVERIMTILVESGILYFLFFLEAVVTDSGDIGELEGSTPQLAFASTVWTYMTSHILGIYPVVIVILVHSHKSYIDDTTTVAIATPGTASYSSPASSRAYWGSRRTLPKAHQAHAVELDALDSPPVAKHAIRTISEGTASAADLTFSPEFKEDSEKLASTVEAVISPKVFIIDYYNDEQDAWLDIPEFNLLEQNITLPGLSMMYPDIHCTSDGSVCQLVTGEGEINAGLSTFALALSPEFNLTQTYFLLAGDAGISPEVATVGSVAFAQFAVQVAMQYEIDAREKPENFSTGYVPQGSTSISQYPQYIYGTEVFQLNDALRQLAIALAKTATLNDTASAQAYRAQYTNAGPNFAPALTAPTVVGCDTATSDNWWSGALLAGAFENFTTLVTNGSATYCTTQQEDNAVLEALLRGQLARRTDFSRVIHMRTGSDFDRPPPGVSVAQNLFFADGGYNAAIRNLYVAGIKVVEGILDGWNDAFAAGIPPHNFVGDIFGSLGGSPAFGPGSLFNGTGAPSVPLHYSCV
;
A
#
# COMPACT_ATOMS: atom_id res chain seq x y z
N MET A 1 -34.19 -22.68 43.81
CA MET A 1 -33.87 -22.85 42.38
C MET A 1 -34.17 -21.53 41.72
N SER A 2 -33.15 -20.75 41.40
CA SER A 2 -33.29 -19.64 40.46
C SER A 2 -33.55 -20.22 39.07
N SER A 3 -34.54 -19.68 38.37
CA SER A 3 -34.58 -19.78 36.92
C SER A 3 -33.47 -18.91 36.34
N LEU A 4 -32.84 -19.37 35.26
CA LEU A 4 -32.06 -18.52 34.38
C LEU A 4 -32.96 -17.41 33.82
N SER A 5 -32.39 -16.23 33.53
CA SER A 5 -33.09 -15.18 32.79
C SER A 5 -33.23 -15.57 31.31
N GLU A 6 -34.09 -14.87 30.57
CA GLU A 6 -34.22 -15.09 29.11
C GLU A 6 -32.90 -14.75 28.40
N SER A 7 -32.21 -13.68 28.82
CA SER A 7 -30.86 -13.35 28.36
C SER A 7 -29.80 -14.41 28.69
N ASP A 8 -29.82 -15.00 29.90
CA ASP A 8 -28.89 -16.11 30.22
C ASP A 8 -29.13 -17.31 29.29
N ILE A 9 -30.38 -17.56 28.88
CA ILE A 9 -30.76 -18.66 27.99
C ILE A 9 -30.33 -18.37 26.55
N GLU A 10 -30.41 -17.12 26.10
CA GLU A 10 -29.93 -16.69 24.78
C GLU A 10 -28.39 -16.77 24.70
N THR A 11 -27.67 -16.23 25.68
CA THR A 11 -26.19 -16.33 25.73
C THR A 11 -25.72 -17.79 25.85
N LEU A 12 -26.40 -18.66 26.63
CA LEU A 12 -26.10 -20.10 26.65
C LEU A 12 -26.34 -20.81 25.32
N GLN A 13 -27.29 -20.32 24.49
CA GLN A 13 -27.49 -20.85 23.14
C GLN A 13 -26.39 -20.39 22.18
N GLN A 14 -25.95 -19.13 22.27
CA GLN A 14 -24.84 -18.60 21.47
C GLN A 14 -23.53 -19.36 21.77
N ILE A 15 -23.10 -19.39 23.05
CA ILE A 15 -21.94 -20.19 23.49
C ILE A 15 -22.08 -21.67 23.05
N GLY A 16 -23.28 -22.24 23.17
CA GLY A 16 -23.56 -23.61 22.77
C GLY A 16 -23.47 -23.87 21.26
N HIS A 17 -23.69 -22.84 20.44
CA HIS A 17 -23.49 -22.91 18.99
C HIS A 17 -22.01 -22.73 18.64
N ASP A 18 -21.34 -21.70 19.17
CA ASP A 18 -19.95 -21.36 18.85
C ASP A 18 -18.99 -22.49 19.24
N THR A 19 -19.13 -23.01 20.47
CA THR A 19 -18.38 -24.19 20.94
C THR A 19 -18.57 -25.39 20.00
N VAL A 20 -19.75 -25.58 19.39
CA VAL A 20 -19.98 -26.65 18.40
C VAL A 20 -19.32 -26.34 17.06
N GLN A 21 -19.37 -25.09 16.58
CA GLN A 21 -18.69 -24.67 15.35
C GLN A 21 -17.17 -24.85 15.48
N SER A 22 -16.58 -24.29 16.53
CA SER A 22 -15.15 -24.37 16.87
C SER A 22 -14.68 -25.83 16.99
N ILE A 23 -15.42 -26.69 17.69
CA ILE A 23 -15.06 -28.12 17.80
C ILE A 23 -15.09 -28.83 16.44
N VAL A 24 -16.04 -28.50 15.55
CA VAL A 24 -16.09 -29.12 14.21
C VAL A 24 -14.97 -28.58 13.31
N ALA A 25 -14.66 -27.29 13.37
CA ALA A 25 -13.53 -26.69 12.65
C ALA A 25 -12.20 -27.37 13.04
N LEU A 26 -11.89 -27.47 14.35
CA LEU A 26 -10.71 -28.14 14.88
C LEU A 26 -10.58 -29.62 14.44
N VAL A 27 -11.70 -30.32 14.23
CA VAL A 27 -11.70 -31.71 13.72
C VAL A 27 -11.34 -31.79 12.23
N VAL A 28 -11.82 -30.86 11.42
CA VAL A 28 -11.46 -30.76 9.99
C VAL A 28 -9.99 -30.33 9.85
N GLU A 29 -9.58 -29.34 10.64
CA GLU A 29 -8.22 -28.82 10.72
C GLU A 29 -7.21 -29.93 11.07
N ALA A 30 -7.46 -30.72 12.13
CA ALA A 30 -6.58 -31.82 12.52
C ALA A 30 -6.40 -32.88 11.42
N ILE A 31 -7.38 -33.05 10.52
CA ILE A 31 -7.25 -33.92 9.34
C ILE A 31 -6.32 -33.29 8.30
N LEU A 32 -6.46 -31.99 8.01
CA LEU A 32 -5.58 -31.26 7.10
C LEU A 32 -4.14 -31.20 7.62
N TRP A 33 -3.94 -30.86 8.90
CA TRP A 33 -2.63 -30.86 9.54
C TRP A 33 -1.95 -32.24 9.47
N THR A 34 -2.71 -33.32 9.67
CA THR A 34 -2.20 -34.70 9.53
C THR A 34 -1.75 -34.99 8.10
N ILE A 35 -2.50 -34.53 7.09
CA ILE A 35 -2.12 -34.65 5.67
C ILE A 35 -0.85 -33.83 5.41
N TYR A 36 -0.77 -32.59 5.92
CA TYR A 36 0.36 -31.69 5.73
C TYR A 36 1.65 -32.25 6.35
N PHE A 37 1.59 -32.74 7.59
CA PHE A 37 2.72 -33.41 8.26
C PHE A 37 3.23 -34.61 7.46
N VAL A 38 2.34 -35.43 6.89
CA VAL A 38 2.72 -36.55 6.01
C VAL A 38 3.39 -36.05 4.73
N LEU A 39 2.92 -34.96 4.13
CA LEU A 39 3.54 -34.36 2.94
C LEU A 39 4.91 -33.76 3.26
N VAL A 40 5.06 -33.02 4.36
CA VAL A 40 6.35 -32.47 4.82
C VAL A 40 7.37 -33.59 5.09
N PHE A 41 6.94 -34.69 5.72
CA PHE A 41 7.79 -35.86 5.92
C PHE A 41 8.21 -36.53 4.60
N LYS A 42 7.30 -36.62 3.61
CA LYS A 42 7.61 -37.13 2.26
C LYS A 42 8.58 -36.21 1.52
N ALA A 43 8.39 -34.88 1.59
CA ALA A 43 9.29 -33.90 1.01
C ALA A 43 10.68 -33.98 1.65
N GLY A 44 10.79 -34.15 2.97
CA GLY A 44 12.06 -34.37 3.67
C GLY A 44 12.79 -35.62 3.20
N LEU A 45 12.09 -36.74 3.05
CA LEU A 45 12.67 -37.99 2.50
C LEU A 45 13.16 -37.83 1.05
N ILE A 46 12.55 -36.93 0.27
CA ILE A 46 12.94 -36.64 -1.11
C ILE A 46 14.11 -35.65 -1.17
N LEU A 47 14.04 -34.52 -0.48
CA LEU A 47 15.02 -33.42 -0.55
C LEU A 47 16.33 -33.73 0.18
N LEU A 48 16.26 -34.43 1.32
CA LEU A 48 17.44 -34.79 2.12
C LEU A 48 18.07 -36.13 1.70
N SER A 49 17.54 -36.79 0.66
CA SER A 49 18.06 -38.09 0.21
C SER A 49 19.53 -37.97 -0.27
N PRO A 50 20.38 -38.98 -0.06
CA PRO A 50 21.78 -38.95 -0.50
C PRO A 50 22.02 -38.82 -2.02
N LYS A 51 20.96 -38.81 -2.85
CA LYS A 51 21.03 -38.63 -4.30
C LYS A 51 20.58 -37.24 -4.79
N SER A 52 19.89 -36.49 -3.93
CA SER A 52 19.23 -35.21 -4.24
C SER A 52 19.70 -34.07 -3.35
N ARG A 53 20.29 -34.38 -2.18
CA ARG A 53 20.80 -33.42 -1.20
C ARG A 53 21.86 -32.48 -1.79
N SER A 54 21.42 -31.30 -2.20
CA SER A 54 22.24 -30.13 -2.55
C SER A 54 22.07 -29.03 -1.50
N SER A 55 22.83 -27.93 -1.59
CA SER A 55 22.60 -26.76 -0.72
C SER A 55 21.19 -26.18 -0.92
N ILE A 56 20.73 -26.11 -2.18
CA ILE A 56 19.40 -25.61 -2.55
C ILE A 56 18.30 -26.51 -1.96
N SER A 57 18.45 -27.83 -2.07
CA SER A 57 17.48 -28.79 -1.51
C SER A 57 17.40 -28.76 0.02
N ILE A 58 18.49 -28.38 0.69
CA ILE A 58 18.50 -28.14 2.14
C ILE A 58 17.77 -26.82 2.45
N SER A 59 18.04 -25.73 1.73
CA SER A 59 17.33 -24.45 1.91
C SER A 59 15.83 -24.60 1.70
N ILE A 60 15.38 -25.25 0.62
CA ILE A 60 13.96 -25.51 0.35
C ILE A 60 13.32 -26.31 1.49
N PHE A 61 14.00 -27.34 2.03
CA PHE A 61 13.48 -28.09 3.17
C PHE A 61 13.43 -27.27 4.47
N ILE A 62 14.35 -26.33 4.67
CA ILE A 62 14.32 -25.39 5.81
C ILE A 62 13.10 -24.47 5.70
N VAL A 63 12.81 -23.89 4.52
CA VAL A 63 11.62 -23.02 4.34
C VAL A 63 10.33 -23.82 4.53
N ILE A 64 10.23 -25.03 3.97
CA ILE A 64 9.09 -25.94 4.19
C ILE A 64 8.92 -26.26 5.70
N GLY A 65 10.03 -26.50 6.41
CA GLY A 65 10.00 -26.77 7.85
C GLY A 65 9.57 -25.54 8.68
N LEU A 66 9.96 -24.33 8.27
CA LEU A 66 9.52 -23.09 8.91
C LEU A 66 8.02 -22.84 8.67
N MET A 67 7.52 -23.00 7.45
CA MET A 67 6.08 -22.88 7.17
C MET A 67 5.25 -23.86 8.00
N PHE A 68 5.66 -25.13 8.08
CA PHE A 68 4.99 -26.13 8.91
C PHE A 68 5.00 -25.80 10.41
N LEU A 69 6.06 -25.16 10.91
CA LEU A 69 6.13 -24.72 12.32
C LEU A 69 5.22 -23.51 12.61
N LEU A 70 5.04 -22.61 11.65
CA LEU A 70 4.12 -21.47 11.76
C LEU A 70 2.66 -21.92 11.70
N ASP A 71 2.34 -22.82 10.76
CA ASP A 71 1.04 -23.49 10.63
C ASP A 71 0.65 -24.25 11.91
N THR A 72 1.58 -25.05 12.45
CA THR A 72 1.39 -25.72 13.74
C THR A 72 1.23 -24.73 14.90
N ALA A 73 1.79 -23.52 14.82
CA ALA A 73 1.59 -22.49 15.82
C ALA A 73 0.19 -21.85 15.75
N THR A 74 -0.37 -21.69 14.55
CA THR A 74 -1.78 -21.27 14.40
C THR A 74 -2.74 -22.31 14.98
N SER A 75 -2.58 -23.61 14.68
CA SER A 75 -3.41 -24.68 15.30
C SER A 75 -3.37 -24.69 16.83
N ILE A 76 -2.23 -24.33 17.43
CA ILE A 76 -2.09 -24.24 18.89
C ILE A 76 -2.84 -23.01 19.45
N ILE A 77 -2.92 -21.91 18.69
CA ILE A 77 -3.73 -20.73 19.02
C ILE A 77 -5.22 -21.08 18.91
N ASP A 78 -5.64 -21.73 17.82
CA ASP A 78 -7.04 -22.12 17.57
C ASP A 78 -7.59 -23.07 18.64
N VAL A 79 -6.85 -24.14 18.97
CA VAL A 79 -7.19 -25.04 20.09
C VAL A 79 -7.24 -24.28 21.43
N ASN A 80 -6.33 -23.33 21.66
CA ASN A 80 -6.33 -22.52 22.88
C ASN A 80 -7.52 -21.55 22.94
N ASN A 81 -7.95 -20.98 21.81
CA ASN A 81 -9.09 -20.06 21.73
C ASN A 81 -10.40 -20.78 22.09
N ALA A 82 -10.68 -21.92 21.45
CA ALA A 82 -11.86 -22.74 21.78
C ALA A 82 -11.87 -23.25 23.24
N ILE A 83 -10.69 -23.58 23.80
CA ILE A 83 -10.59 -23.93 25.23
C ILE A 83 -10.86 -22.72 26.13
N ARG A 84 -10.38 -21.52 25.77
CA ARG A 84 -10.59 -20.30 26.56
C ARG A 84 -12.05 -19.86 26.56
N GLU A 85 -12.72 -19.87 25.42
CA GLU A 85 -14.17 -19.61 25.27
C GLU A 85 -14.98 -20.41 26.32
N ILE A 86 -14.87 -21.74 26.29
CA ILE A 86 -15.51 -22.67 27.24
C ILE A 86 -15.07 -22.39 28.69
N THR A 87 -13.79 -22.07 28.90
CA THR A 87 -13.24 -21.86 30.25
C THR A 87 -13.83 -20.62 30.91
N PHE A 88 -13.82 -19.47 30.22
CA PHE A 88 -14.30 -18.18 30.76
C PHE A 88 -15.82 -18.11 30.90
N THR A 89 -16.58 -18.73 29.98
CA THR A 89 -18.05 -18.70 29.99
C THR A 89 -18.66 -19.78 30.90
N LEU A 90 -18.31 -21.05 30.72
CA LEU A 90 -19.00 -22.18 31.34
C LEU A 90 -18.34 -22.71 32.63
N THR A 91 -17.05 -22.45 32.85
CA THR A 91 -16.32 -23.00 34.03
C THR A 91 -15.78 -21.94 35.00
N SER A 92 -15.82 -20.67 34.63
CA SER A 92 -15.33 -19.56 35.47
C SER A 92 -16.16 -19.37 36.73
N THR A 93 -15.48 -19.07 37.84
CA THR A 93 -16.10 -18.67 39.11
C THR A 93 -16.08 -17.15 39.34
N SER A 94 -16.02 -16.37 38.25
CA SER A 94 -16.11 -14.91 38.31
C SER A 94 -17.50 -14.45 38.81
N PRO A 95 -17.60 -13.30 39.52
CA PRO A 95 -18.87 -12.70 39.93
C PRO A 95 -19.61 -11.93 38.81
N GLU A 96 -19.03 -11.82 37.61
CA GLU A 96 -19.61 -11.15 36.43
C GLU A 96 -20.78 -11.95 35.82
N SER A 97 -21.63 -11.30 35.02
CA SER A 97 -22.77 -11.94 34.35
C SER A 97 -22.30 -12.97 33.31
N LEU A 98 -23.21 -13.76 32.73
CA LEU A 98 -22.82 -14.66 31.63
C LEU A 98 -22.46 -13.90 30.35
N ALA A 99 -23.16 -12.79 30.06
CA ALA A 99 -22.91 -11.95 28.89
C ALA A 99 -21.54 -11.26 28.98
N ASP A 100 -21.25 -10.56 30.09
CA ASP A 100 -19.96 -9.85 30.28
C ASP A 100 -18.77 -10.82 30.11
N ARG A 101 -18.92 -12.07 30.56
CA ARG A 101 -17.87 -13.11 30.47
C ARG A 101 -17.73 -13.76 29.10
N TYR A 102 -18.67 -13.52 28.19
CA TYR A 102 -18.66 -13.94 26.79
C TYR A 102 -18.12 -12.81 25.90
N GLU A 103 -18.51 -11.55 26.14
CA GLU A 103 -17.88 -10.35 25.52
C GLU A 103 -16.35 -10.30 25.80
N LEU A 104 -15.93 -10.74 26.99
CA LEU A 104 -14.51 -10.91 27.34
C LEU A 104 -13.78 -12.01 26.54
N THR A 105 -14.48 -12.79 25.70
CA THR A 105 -13.88 -13.80 24.81
C THR A 105 -13.73 -13.34 23.36
N ASP A 106 -14.39 -12.25 22.93
CA ASP A 106 -14.20 -11.67 21.59
C ASP A 106 -12.77 -11.14 21.38
N ASN A 107 -12.13 -10.71 22.47
CA ASN A 107 -10.77 -10.15 22.50
C ASN A 107 -9.66 -11.23 22.53
N LEU A 108 -9.88 -12.36 21.85
CA LEU A 108 -8.86 -13.40 21.63
C LEU A 108 -7.83 -12.96 20.55
N PRO A 109 -6.61 -13.53 20.51
CA PRO A 109 -5.43 -12.87 19.93
C PRO A 109 -5.31 -12.95 18.39
N TRP A 110 -6.36 -12.57 17.68
CA TRP A 110 -6.40 -12.42 16.21
C TRP A 110 -5.17 -11.73 15.60
N PRO A 111 -4.60 -10.63 16.15
CA PRO A 111 -3.45 -9.96 15.53
C PRO A 111 -2.21 -10.85 15.38
N VAL A 112 -2.00 -11.81 16.28
CA VAL A 112 -0.87 -12.76 16.20
C VAL A 112 -1.11 -13.77 15.09
N GLN A 113 -2.35 -14.26 14.96
CA GLN A 113 -2.77 -15.22 13.95
C GLN A 113 -2.72 -14.59 12.55
N SER A 114 -3.23 -13.37 12.38
CA SER A 114 -3.15 -12.60 11.13
C SER A 114 -1.70 -12.28 10.73
N ALA A 115 -0.82 -11.96 11.68
CA ALA A 115 0.60 -11.74 11.40
C ALA A 115 1.33 -13.02 10.92
N LEU A 116 1.04 -14.17 11.55
CA LEU A 116 1.55 -15.48 11.11
C LEU A 116 1.04 -15.84 9.72
N TYR A 117 -0.25 -15.65 9.46
CA TYR A 117 -0.90 -15.89 8.17
C TYR A 117 -0.33 -15.00 7.04
N ALA A 118 -0.15 -13.70 7.30
CA ALA A 118 0.47 -12.78 6.35
C ALA A 118 1.92 -13.17 6.01
N TYR A 119 2.70 -13.65 6.99
CA TYR A 119 4.05 -14.16 6.79
C TYR A 119 4.05 -15.46 5.97
N MET A 120 3.11 -16.39 6.23
CA MET A 120 2.94 -17.60 5.42
C MET A 120 2.57 -17.27 3.96
N LYS A 121 1.62 -16.34 3.74
CA LYS A 121 1.22 -15.85 2.40
C LYS A 121 2.42 -15.29 1.62
N ARG A 122 3.28 -14.49 2.26
CA ARG A 122 4.53 -13.98 1.65
C ARG A 122 5.56 -15.09 1.39
N THR A 123 5.72 -16.06 2.30
CA THR A 123 6.69 -17.15 2.18
C THR A 123 6.37 -18.11 1.03
N THR A 124 5.08 -18.33 0.75
CA THR A 124 4.61 -19.13 -0.40
C THR A 124 5.16 -18.61 -1.74
N VAL A 125 5.17 -17.28 -1.94
CA VAL A 125 5.68 -16.65 -3.18
C VAL A 125 7.17 -16.91 -3.36
N VAL A 126 7.97 -16.76 -2.29
CA VAL A 126 9.43 -16.94 -2.32
C VAL A 126 9.84 -18.36 -2.76
N ILE A 127 9.02 -19.38 -2.47
CA ILE A 127 9.28 -20.76 -2.92
C ILE A 127 9.10 -20.90 -4.44
N CYS A 128 8.15 -20.18 -5.05
CA CYS A 128 7.94 -20.22 -6.50
C CYS A 128 9.14 -19.64 -7.25
N ASP A 129 9.65 -18.48 -6.83
CA ASP A 129 10.84 -17.85 -7.43
C ASP A 129 12.08 -18.75 -7.30
N TYR A 130 12.28 -19.37 -6.12
CA TYR A 130 13.44 -20.24 -5.86
C TYR A 130 13.42 -21.57 -6.62
N ILE A 131 12.28 -21.97 -7.20
CA ILE A 131 12.17 -23.13 -8.10
C ILE A 131 12.49 -22.76 -9.56
N GLY A 132 12.53 -21.46 -9.89
CA GLY A 132 12.83 -20.90 -11.22
C GLY A 132 14.31 -20.74 -11.59
N ASP A 133 15.23 -21.18 -10.70
CA ASP A 133 16.68 -21.39 -10.91
C ASP A 133 17.39 -20.55 -12.01
N ASN A 134 17.77 -19.31 -11.68
CA ASN A 134 18.77 -18.49 -12.39
C ASN A 134 18.43 -17.97 -13.82
N CYS A 135 17.26 -17.38 -14.03
CA CYS A 135 17.04 -16.42 -15.13
C CYS A 135 17.66 -15.05 -14.82
N GLY A 136 18.99 -14.95 -14.89
CA GLY A 136 19.72 -13.68 -14.77
C GLY A 136 19.59 -12.82 -16.03
N GLY A 137 18.50 -12.04 -16.12
CA GLY A 137 18.22 -11.03 -17.15
C GLY A 137 17.32 -9.93 -16.57
N ASN A 138 17.22 -8.78 -17.24
CA ASN A 138 16.44 -7.65 -16.72
C ASN A 138 14.95 -7.98 -16.60
N SER A 139 14.28 -7.35 -15.64
CA SER A 139 12.86 -7.49 -15.30
C SER A 139 11.87 -7.02 -16.37
N ASP A 140 12.36 -6.38 -17.44
CA ASP A 140 11.56 -5.44 -18.22
C ASP A 140 10.92 -6.10 -19.48
N ASP A 141 11.49 -7.19 -19.99
CA ASP A 141 11.02 -7.86 -21.22
C ASP A 141 9.75 -8.71 -21.03
N LEU A 142 9.48 -9.20 -19.82
CA LEU A 142 8.52 -10.30 -19.58
C LEU A 142 7.04 -9.95 -19.86
N LEU A 143 6.64 -8.69 -19.70
CA LEU A 143 5.27 -8.25 -19.98
C LEU A 143 5.03 -8.01 -21.48
N GLN A 144 6.06 -7.57 -22.21
CA GLN A 144 5.95 -7.28 -23.64
C GLN A 144 5.86 -8.58 -24.45
N ASP A 145 6.66 -9.59 -24.07
CA ASP A 145 6.64 -10.93 -24.66
C ASP A 145 5.25 -11.60 -24.55
N MET A 146 4.56 -11.48 -23.38
CA MET A 146 3.27 -12.14 -23.15
C MET A 146 2.14 -11.69 -24.09
N VAL A 147 2.15 -10.43 -24.57
CA VAL A 147 1.14 -9.91 -25.49
C VAL A 147 1.36 -10.43 -26.91
N GLU A 148 2.61 -10.42 -27.39
CA GLU A 148 2.96 -10.88 -28.74
C GLU A 148 2.91 -12.42 -28.88
N TYR A 149 3.23 -13.14 -27.79
CA TYR A 149 3.11 -14.61 -27.69
C TYR A 149 1.67 -15.10 -27.92
N ARG A 150 0.65 -14.33 -27.49
CA ARG A 150 -0.77 -14.71 -27.55
C ARG A 150 -1.30 -14.82 -28.98
N HIS A 151 -0.84 -13.97 -29.91
CA HIS A 151 -1.28 -13.99 -31.31
C HIS A 151 -0.63 -15.10 -32.14
N THR A 152 0.61 -15.48 -31.83
CA THR A 152 1.42 -16.34 -32.70
C THR A 152 1.13 -17.84 -32.53
N ILE A 153 0.68 -18.28 -31.34
CA ILE A 153 0.59 -19.71 -31.00
C ILE A 153 -0.73 -20.39 -31.35
N GLY A 154 -1.81 -19.63 -31.62
CA GLY A 154 -3.08 -20.19 -32.12
C GLY A 154 -2.92 -21.03 -33.39
N ALA A 155 -1.93 -20.71 -34.23
CA ALA A 155 -1.60 -21.47 -35.44
C ALA A 155 -0.70 -22.71 -35.19
N GLN A 156 -0.02 -22.81 -34.05
CA GLN A 156 0.96 -23.88 -33.77
C GLN A 156 0.45 -25.02 -32.86
N VAL A 157 -0.54 -24.76 -32.00
CA VAL A 157 -1.08 -25.77 -31.06
C VAL A 157 -1.50 -27.08 -31.75
N ASN A 158 -2.07 -27.00 -32.96
CA ASN A 158 -2.48 -28.17 -33.74
C ASN A 158 -1.35 -29.01 -34.36
N ARG A 159 -0.06 -28.63 -34.18
CA ARG A 159 1.07 -29.30 -34.88
C ARG A 159 2.08 -30.05 -34.00
N MET A 160 2.04 -29.92 -32.67
CA MET A 160 3.09 -30.46 -31.80
C MET A 160 2.68 -31.71 -31.02
N ARG A 161 2.29 -32.78 -31.74
CA ARG A 161 2.18 -34.14 -31.17
C ARG A 161 3.58 -34.77 -31.01
N SER A 162 4.41 -34.16 -30.15
CA SER A 162 5.80 -34.55 -29.90
C SER A 162 6.10 -34.65 -28.39
N ARG A 163 7.28 -35.17 -28.05
CA ARG A 163 7.61 -35.70 -26.72
C ARG A 163 8.07 -34.59 -25.76
N LYS A 164 7.11 -33.94 -25.06
CA LYS A 164 7.36 -32.87 -24.05
C LYS A 164 8.65 -33.09 -23.25
N THR A 165 9.53 -32.10 -23.33
CA THR A 165 10.82 -31.95 -22.64
C THR A 165 10.65 -31.79 -21.12
N ARG A 166 11.77 -31.75 -20.38
CA ARG A 166 11.75 -31.58 -18.92
C ARG A 166 11.18 -30.22 -18.49
N VAL A 167 11.53 -29.16 -19.21
CA VAL A 167 11.06 -27.79 -18.92
C VAL A 167 9.57 -27.66 -19.22
N GLU A 168 9.11 -28.08 -20.41
CA GLU A 168 7.69 -28.03 -20.78
C GLU A 168 6.79 -28.77 -19.79
N ARG A 169 7.24 -29.88 -19.18
CA ARG A 169 6.48 -30.58 -18.13
C ARG A 169 6.41 -29.81 -16.82
N ILE A 170 7.51 -29.18 -16.40
CA ILE A 170 7.55 -28.39 -15.16
C ILE A 170 6.66 -27.15 -15.34
N MET A 171 6.76 -26.45 -16.47
CA MET A 171 5.87 -25.33 -16.80
C MET A 171 4.40 -25.77 -16.91
N THR A 172 4.12 -26.94 -17.50
CA THR A 172 2.77 -27.52 -17.53
C THR A 172 2.24 -27.72 -16.10
N ILE A 173 3.03 -28.34 -15.21
CA ILE A 173 2.63 -28.60 -13.82
C ILE A 173 2.39 -27.30 -13.05
N LEU A 174 3.27 -26.29 -13.20
CA LEU A 174 3.15 -25.00 -12.51
C LEU A 174 1.93 -24.19 -12.98
N VAL A 175 1.58 -24.25 -14.27
CA VAL A 175 0.36 -23.61 -14.80
C VAL A 175 -0.89 -24.39 -14.37
N GLU A 176 -0.88 -25.72 -14.46
CA GLU A 176 -1.98 -26.59 -14.00
C GLU A 176 -2.27 -26.38 -12.50
N SER A 177 -1.22 -26.26 -11.67
CA SER A 177 -1.36 -26.05 -10.23
C SER A 177 -1.69 -24.60 -9.88
N GLY A 178 -1.13 -23.62 -10.59
CA GLY A 178 -1.41 -22.19 -10.39
C GLY A 178 -2.87 -21.84 -10.67
N ILE A 179 -3.48 -22.47 -11.70
CA ILE A 179 -4.92 -22.34 -11.97
C ILE A 179 -5.75 -22.97 -10.84
N LEU A 180 -5.37 -24.15 -10.32
CA LEU A 180 -6.06 -24.76 -9.18
C LEU A 180 -5.93 -23.93 -7.89
N TYR A 181 -4.78 -23.30 -7.67
CA TYR A 181 -4.54 -22.38 -6.55
C TYR A 181 -5.39 -21.11 -6.68
N PHE A 182 -5.41 -20.49 -7.88
CA PHE A 182 -6.27 -19.34 -8.16
C PHE A 182 -7.76 -19.68 -7.98
N LEU A 183 -8.21 -20.84 -8.45
CA LEU A 183 -9.60 -21.29 -8.26
C LEU A 183 -9.96 -21.57 -6.79
N PHE A 184 -8.97 -21.88 -5.94
CA PHE A 184 -9.18 -22.00 -4.49
C PHE A 184 -9.28 -20.62 -3.81
N PHE A 185 -8.42 -19.68 -4.21
CA PHE A 185 -8.45 -18.30 -3.70
C PHE A 185 -9.49 -17.41 -4.38
N LEU A 186 -10.21 -17.90 -5.39
CA LEU A 186 -11.32 -17.20 -6.03
C LEU A 186 -12.43 -16.86 -5.02
N GLU A 187 -12.66 -17.73 -4.02
CA GLU A 187 -13.59 -17.45 -2.91
C GLU A 187 -13.10 -16.26 -2.09
N ALA A 188 -11.84 -16.25 -1.64
CA ALA A 188 -11.26 -15.13 -0.89
C ALA A 188 -11.24 -13.79 -1.68
N VAL A 189 -11.02 -13.84 -3.00
CA VAL A 189 -11.09 -12.67 -3.90
C VAL A 189 -12.52 -12.19 -4.11
N VAL A 190 -13.52 -13.06 -3.93
CA VAL A 190 -14.95 -12.75 -4.03
C VAL A 190 -15.48 -12.23 -2.69
N THR A 191 -15.04 -12.76 -1.54
CA THR A 191 -15.37 -12.20 -0.22
C THR A 191 -14.76 -10.79 -0.03
N ASP A 192 -13.58 -10.51 -0.60
CA ASP A 192 -13.00 -9.15 -0.71
C ASP A 192 -13.86 -8.18 -1.54
N SER A 193 -14.80 -8.68 -2.36
CA SER A 193 -15.61 -7.84 -3.26
C SER A 193 -16.91 -7.33 -2.62
N GLY A 194 -16.77 -6.43 -1.64
CA GLY A 194 -17.73 -5.39 -1.25
C GLY A 194 -19.00 -5.80 -0.49
N ASP A 195 -19.69 -6.86 -0.89
CA ASP A 195 -21.10 -7.12 -0.51
C ASP A 195 -21.30 -8.48 0.19
N ILE A 196 -20.25 -9.31 0.25
CA ILE A 196 -20.37 -10.73 0.61
C ILE A 196 -20.13 -11.02 2.10
N GLY A 197 -19.40 -10.17 2.82
CA GLY A 197 -19.22 -10.31 4.28
C GLY A 197 -20.53 -10.28 5.08
N GLU A 198 -21.46 -9.38 4.74
CA GLU A 198 -22.80 -9.36 5.35
C GLU A 198 -23.63 -10.59 4.96
N LEU A 199 -23.48 -11.07 3.73
CA LEU A 199 -24.18 -12.27 3.24
C LEU A 199 -23.65 -13.55 3.91
N GLU A 200 -22.37 -13.65 4.21
CA GLU A 200 -21.80 -14.75 5.00
C GLU A 200 -22.36 -14.77 6.44
N GLY A 201 -22.51 -13.60 7.06
CA GLY A 201 -23.19 -13.47 8.37
C GLY A 201 -24.70 -13.71 8.35
N SER A 202 -25.36 -13.59 7.19
CA SER A 202 -26.83 -13.56 7.07
C SER A 202 -27.57 -14.83 7.52
N THR A 203 -26.90 -15.98 7.63
CA THR A 203 -27.48 -17.20 8.19
C THR A 203 -26.46 -17.97 9.05
N PRO A 204 -26.90 -18.67 10.12
CA PRO A 204 -26.01 -19.52 10.92
C PRO A 204 -25.31 -20.63 10.14
N GLN A 205 -25.82 -21.00 8.96
CA GLN A 205 -25.22 -22.01 8.09
C GLN A 205 -24.08 -21.45 7.22
N LEU A 206 -24.18 -20.19 6.77
CA LEU A 206 -23.09 -19.53 6.04
C LEU A 206 -21.98 -19.09 7.00
N ALA A 207 -22.33 -18.52 8.17
CA ALA A 207 -21.35 -18.18 9.21
C ALA A 207 -20.52 -19.39 9.62
N PHE A 208 -21.16 -20.54 9.88
CA PHE A 208 -20.46 -21.80 10.16
C PHE A 208 -19.54 -22.25 9.01
N ALA A 209 -19.94 -22.06 7.76
CA ALA A 209 -19.11 -22.40 6.61
C ALA A 209 -17.87 -21.50 6.51
N SER A 210 -18.02 -20.19 6.71
CA SER A 210 -16.94 -19.20 6.72
C SER A 210 -15.94 -19.43 7.87
N THR A 211 -16.43 -19.76 9.08
CA THR A 211 -15.57 -20.18 10.20
C THR A 211 -14.73 -21.41 9.84
N VAL A 212 -15.35 -22.46 9.29
CA VAL A 212 -14.62 -23.68 8.87
C VAL A 212 -13.63 -23.38 7.75
N TRP A 213 -13.99 -22.55 6.77
CA TRP A 213 -13.12 -22.13 5.67
C TRP A 213 -11.88 -21.36 6.16
N THR A 214 -12.07 -20.45 7.11
CA THR A 214 -10.98 -19.66 7.73
C THR A 214 -9.93 -20.58 8.36
N TYR A 215 -10.36 -21.55 9.19
CA TYR A 215 -9.47 -22.53 9.84
C TYR A 215 -8.77 -23.46 8.84
N MET A 216 -9.41 -23.76 7.70
CA MET A 216 -8.82 -24.59 6.63
C MET A 216 -7.76 -23.85 5.80
N THR A 217 -7.84 -22.52 5.68
CA THR A 217 -7.07 -21.76 4.68
C THR A 217 -5.57 -21.66 5.02
N SER A 218 -5.21 -21.54 6.30
CA SER A 218 -3.81 -21.58 6.80
C SER A 218 -3.07 -22.84 6.32
N HIS A 219 -3.68 -23.99 6.58
CA HIS A 219 -3.17 -25.31 6.20
C HIS A 219 -3.00 -25.45 4.69
N ILE A 220 -3.92 -24.90 3.90
CA ILE A 220 -3.90 -25.05 2.44
C ILE A 220 -2.81 -24.17 1.80
N LEU A 221 -2.52 -22.99 2.36
CA LEU A 221 -1.31 -22.21 2.03
C LEU A 221 -0.02 -23.01 2.33
N GLY A 222 0.05 -23.69 3.48
CA GLY A 222 1.20 -24.50 3.86
C GLY A 222 1.39 -25.74 2.96
N ILE A 223 0.30 -26.45 2.65
CA ILE A 223 0.28 -27.68 1.86
C ILE A 223 0.74 -27.43 0.42
N TYR A 224 0.29 -26.33 -0.21
CA TYR A 224 0.46 -26.12 -1.66
C TYR A 224 1.93 -26.16 -2.12
N PRO A 225 2.88 -25.37 -1.57
CA PRO A 225 4.29 -25.43 -1.97
C PRO A 225 4.93 -26.82 -1.80
N VAL A 226 4.52 -27.57 -0.77
CA VAL A 226 5.04 -28.92 -0.51
C VAL A 226 4.54 -29.91 -1.56
N VAL A 227 3.29 -29.78 -2.01
CA VAL A 227 2.75 -30.54 -3.14
C VAL A 227 3.50 -30.20 -4.44
N ILE A 228 3.76 -28.92 -4.72
CA ILE A 228 4.55 -28.49 -5.90
C ILE A 228 5.95 -29.14 -5.87
N VAL A 229 6.66 -29.03 -4.75
CA VAL A 229 8.01 -29.60 -4.63
C VAL A 229 8.01 -31.12 -4.80
N ILE A 230 6.99 -31.83 -4.29
CA ILE A 230 6.84 -33.28 -4.51
C ILE A 230 6.54 -33.60 -5.98
N LEU A 231 5.69 -32.85 -6.67
CA LEU A 231 5.34 -33.07 -8.08
C LEU A 231 6.54 -32.79 -9.01
N VAL A 232 7.18 -31.63 -8.86
CA VAL A 232 8.36 -31.23 -9.65
C VAL A 232 9.52 -32.23 -9.48
N HIS A 233 9.74 -32.76 -8.27
CA HIS A 233 10.80 -33.74 -8.02
C HIS A 233 10.42 -35.18 -8.41
N SER A 234 9.13 -35.50 -8.55
CA SER A 234 8.65 -36.84 -8.95
C SER A 234 8.36 -37.00 -10.45
N HIS A 235 8.36 -35.89 -11.22
CA HIS A 235 8.14 -35.86 -12.69
C HIS A 235 6.79 -36.45 -13.17
N LYS A 236 5.75 -36.34 -12.34
CA LYS A 236 4.35 -36.68 -12.71
C LYS A 236 3.46 -35.43 -12.77
N SER A 237 2.68 -35.28 -13.84
CA SER A 237 1.40 -34.53 -13.82
C SER A 237 0.26 -35.53 -13.58
N TYR A 238 -0.81 -35.09 -12.94
CA TYR A 238 -1.95 -35.95 -12.60
C TYR A 238 -2.82 -36.34 -13.81
N ILE A 239 -2.79 -35.58 -14.91
CA ILE A 239 -3.71 -35.77 -16.05
C ILE A 239 -3.43 -37.07 -16.85
N ASP A 240 -2.18 -37.56 -16.85
CA ASP A 240 -1.79 -38.81 -17.53
C ASP A 240 -2.44 -40.06 -16.88
N ASP A 241 -2.61 -40.07 -15.55
CA ASP A 241 -3.21 -41.23 -14.84
C ASP A 241 -4.76 -41.23 -14.94
N THR A 242 -5.42 -40.06 -15.00
CA THR A 242 -6.89 -39.99 -15.13
C THR A 242 -7.39 -40.38 -16.53
N THR A 243 -6.63 -40.06 -17.58
CA THR A 243 -7.01 -40.37 -18.96
C THR A 243 -6.77 -41.82 -19.36
N THR A 244 -5.87 -42.54 -18.67
CA THR A 244 -5.57 -43.95 -18.96
C THR A 244 -6.57 -44.95 -18.38
N VAL A 245 -7.36 -44.57 -17.35
CA VAL A 245 -8.44 -45.42 -16.81
C VAL A 245 -9.66 -45.48 -17.74
N ALA A 246 -9.88 -44.45 -18.56
CA ALA A 246 -11.09 -44.32 -19.38
C ALA A 246 -11.14 -45.21 -20.66
N ILE A 247 -10.03 -45.85 -21.05
CA ILE A 247 -9.95 -46.63 -22.30
C ILE A 247 -9.35 -48.03 -22.03
N ALA A 248 -10.13 -48.88 -21.37
CA ALA A 248 -9.78 -50.29 -21.15
C ALA A 248 -10.63 -51.23 -22.04
N THR A 249 -10.04 -51.75 -23.11
CA THR A 249 -10.59 -52.91 -23.86
C THR A 249 -9.45 -53.64 -24.60
N PRO A 250 -9.47 -54.98 -24.75
CA PRO A 250 -8.23 -55.76 -24.78
C PRO A 250 -7.67 -56.08 -26.18
N GLY A 251 -6.35 -56.21 -26.28
CA GLY A 251 -5.64 -56.70 -27.49
C GLY A 251 -4.24 -57.27 -27.20
N THR A 252 -4.03 -58.53 -27.55
CA THR A 252 -2.75 -59.28 -27.52
C THR A 252 -1.64 -58.58 -28.33
N ALA A 253 -0.42 -58.31 -27.85
CA ALA A 253 0.65 -59.18 -27.28
C ALA A 253 1.57 -59.87 -28.32
N SER A 254 2.89 -59.61 -28.25
CA SER A 254 3.95 -60.62 -28.56
C SER A 254 5.39 -60.18 -28.21
N TYR A 255 5.97 -60.86 -27.21
CA TYR A 255 7.35 -61.39 -27.08
C TYR A 255 8.65 -60.58 -27.27
N SER A 256 9.59 -60.91 -26.38
CA SER A 256 10.98 -60.45 -26.23
C SER A 256 12.00 -61.53 -26.63
N SER A 257 13.31 -61.20 -26.60
CA SER A 257 14.36 -62.14 -26.13
C SER A 257 15.65 -61.42 -25.63
N PRO A 258 16.45 -61.99 -24.69
CA PRO A 258 17.47 -61.25 -23.92
C PRO A 258 18.85 -61.98 -23.72
N ALA A 259 19.66 -61.51 -22.73
CA ALA A 259 20.83 -62.17 -22.06
C ALA A 259 22.19 -62.25 -22.83
N SER A 260 23.40 -62.31 -22.21
CA SER A 260 23.99 -62.03 -20.85
C SER A 260 25.56 -62.09 -20.96
N SER A 261 26.51 -61.95 -20.01
CA SER A 261 26.70 -61.48 -18.60
C SER A 261 28.24 -61.15 -18.41
N ARG A 262 29.09 -61.31 -17.36
CA ARG A 262 29.06 -61.91 -15.99
C ARG A 262 30.32 -61.60 -15.09
N ALA A 263 30.22 -60.70 -14.09
CA ALA A 263 31.12 -60.57 -12.89
C ALA A 263 32.63 -60.20 -13.13
N TYR A 264 33.57 -59.99 -12.16
CA TYR A 264 33.65 -60.19 -10.68
C TYR A 264 34.50 -59.09 -9.93
N TRP A 265 35.02 -59.35 -8.71
CA TRP A 265 35.49 -58.39 -7.66
C TRP A 265 37.03 -58.13 -7.54
N GLY A 266 37.45 -57.07 -6.80
CA GLY A 266 38.82 -56.78 -6.31
C GLY A 266 38.88 -55.68 -5.20
N SER A 267 39.95 -55.54 -4.40
CA SER A 267 39.93 -54.73 -3.13
C SER A 267 41.22 -54.00 -2.67
N ARG A 268 41.05 -52.86 -1.96
CA ARG A 268 41.91 -52.09 -1.00
C ARG A 268 43.41 -51.78 -1.24
N ARG A 269 43.83 -50.51 -0.97
CA ARG A 269 45.09 -50.12 -0.25
C ARG A 269 45.05 -48.65 0.28
N THR A 270 46.17 -48.11 0.83
CA THR A 270 46.19 -47.04 1.87
C THR A 270 47.25 -45.90 1.68
N LEU A 271 47.00 -44.73 2.33
CA LEU A 271 47.85 -43.63 2.92
C LEU A 271 49.42 -43.68 2.85
N PRO A 272 50.22 -42.57 2.99
CA PRO A 272 49.97 -41.33 3.80
C PRO A 272 50.60 -39.93 3.41
N LYS A 273 50.14 -38.86 4.11
CA LYS A 273 50.80 -37.61 4.65
C LYS A 273 51.85 -36.73 3.89
N ALA A 274 51.67 -35.38 4.00
CA ALA A 274 52.58 -34.31 4.56
C ALA A 274 52.47 -32.93 3.82
N HIS A 275 52.97 -31.77 4.28
CA HIS A 275 52.78 -30.97 5.54
C HIS A 275 53.48 -29.57 5.38
N GLN A 276 53.08 -28.53 6.16
CA GLN A 276 53.56 -27.10 6.23
C GLN A 276 52.70 -26.10 5.40
N ALA A 277 52.21 -24.94 5.88
CA ALA A 277 52.71 -23.83 6.77
C ALA A 277 53.61 -22.82 6.01
N HIS A 278 53.51 -21.48 6.14
CA HIS A 278 53.01 -20.56 7.19
C HIS A 278 52.12 -19.43 6.60
N ALA A 279 51.08 -18.93 7.30
CA ALA A 279 51.00 -17.78 8.23
C ALA A 279 50.85 -16.37 7.58
N VAL A 280 50.29 -15.42 8.33
CA VAL A 280 49.84 -14.07 7.89
C VAL A 280 50.57 -12.99 8.67
N GLU A 281 50.83 -11.84 8.05
CA GLU A 281 51.17 -10.58 8.72
C GLU A 281 50.52 -9.40 7.96
N LEU A 282 50.28 -8.27 8.65
CA LEU A 282 49.60 -7.08 8.13
C LEU A 282 50.64 -6.01 7.75
N ASP A 283 50.31 -5.06 6.87
CA ASP A 283 49.95 -3.68 7.33
C ASP A 283 49.67 -2.67 6.19
N ALA A 284 49.10 -1.53 6.62
CA ALA A 284 49.13 -0.19 6.03
C ALA A 284 48.59 0.09 4.59
N LEU A 285 47.64 1.03 4.53
CA LEU A 285 47.32 1.84 3.34
C LEU A 285 48.26 3.05 3.26
N ASP A 286 48.64 3.45 2.04
CA ASP A 286 49.16 4.80 1.76
C ASP A 286 48.78 5.25 0.32
N SER A 287 48.77 6.56 0.08
CA SER A 287 48.48 7.23 -1.22
C SER A 287 49.81 7.61 -1.93
N PRO A 288 49.90 8.31 -3.10
CA PRO A 288 48.91 9.04 -3.95
C PRO A 288 49.14 8.72 -5.48
N PRO A 289 49.06 9.60 -6.52
CA PRO A 289 48.44 10.94 -6.68
C PRO A 289 47.55 11.15 -7.94
N VAL A 290 47.02 12.38 -8.08
CA VAL A 290 46.13 12.87 -9.15
C VAL A 290 46.84 13.17 -10.48
N ALA A 291 46.15 12.96 -11.61
CA ALA A 291 46.52 13.48 -12.93
C ALA A 291 45.41 14.37 -13.54
N LYS A 292 45.79 15.40 -14.31
CA LYS A 292 44.87 16.37 -14.94
C LYS A 292 44.61 16.02 -16.41
N HIS A 293 43.42 16.33 -16.93
CA HIS A 293 43.16 16.48 -18.36
C HIS A 293 42.53 17.85 -18.66
N ALA A 294 42.71 18.35 -19.88
CA ALA A 294 42.59 19.76 -20.21
C ALA A 294 41.39 20.07 -21.12
N ILE A 295 40.76 21.24 -20.87
CA ILE A 295 39.71 21.80 -21.70
C ILE A 295 40.26 22.13 -23.10
N ARG A 296 39.50 21.82 -24.15
CA ARG A 296 39.78 22.26 -25.52
C ARG A 296 38.52 22.87 -26.15
N THR A 297 38.48 24.20 -26.20
CA THR A 297 37.46 24.95 -26.94
C THR A 297 37.61 24.70 -28.45
N ILE A 298 36.49 24.59 -29.16
CA ILE A 298 36.44 24.64 -30.62
C ILE A 298 35.48 25.78 -31.00
N SER A 299 35.86 26.58 -31.98
CA SER A 299 35.14 27.78 -32.42
C SER A 299 34.10 27.49 -33.49
N GLU A 300 33.27 28.49 -33.77
CA GLU A 300 32.34 28.55 -34.91
C GLU A 300 33.04 28.23 -36.24
N GLY A 301 32.29 27.58 -37.14
CA GLY A 301 32.71 27.30 -38.51
C GLY A 301 31.51 26.88 -39.37
N THR A 302 31.13 27.70 -40.34
CA THR A 302 29.96 27.50 -41.19
C THR A 302 30.20 26.46 -42.30
N ALA A 303 29.27 25.52 -42.48
CA ALA A 303 29.21 24.62 -43.63
C ALA A 303 27.76 24.50 -44.13
N SER A 304 27.56 24.29 -45.44
CA SER A 304 26.24 24.34 -46.09
C SER A 304 25.44 23.05 -45.88
N ALA A 305 24.12 23.19 -45.76
CA ALA A 305 23.20 22.08 -45.96
C ALA A 305 23.15 21.69 -47.45
N ALA A 306 23.32 20.39 -47.73
CA ALA A 306 22.84 19.70 -48.92
C ALA A 306 22.99 18.17 -48.73
N ASP A 307 22.04 17.41 -49.27
CA ASP A 307 22.16 15.99 -49.64
C ASP A 307 22.43 14.94 -48.53
N LEU A 308 21.44 14.75 -47.65
CA LEU A 308 21.12 13.43 -47.10
C LEU A 308 19.62 13.16 -47.29
N THR A 309 19.28 12.27 -48.24
CA THR A 309 17.91 11.87 -48.53
C THR A 309 17.48 10.71 -47.64
N PHE A 310 16.54 10.97 -46.71
CA PHE A 310 15.91 9.92 -45.89
C PHE A 310 14.85 9.14 -46.67
N SER A 311 14.67 7.86 -46.33
CA SER A 311 13.71 6.97 -46.99
C SER A 311 12.25 7.36 -46.73
N PRO A 312 11.30 7.07 -47.65
CA PRO A 312 9.91 7.55 -47.53
C PRO A 312 9.13 7.02 -46.33
N GLU A 313 9.45 5.81 -45.85
CA GLU A 313 8.65 5.09 -44.83
C GLU A 313 8.61 5.81 -43.47
N PHE A 314 9.66 6.57 -43.10
CA PHE A 314 9.69 7.33 -41.84
C PHE A 314 8.73 8.54 -41.79
N LYS A 315 8.08 8.88 -42.91
CA LYS A 315 7.18 10.04 -43.00
C LYS A 315 5.74 9.72 -42.58
N GLU A 316 5.31 8.48 -42.70
CA GLU A 316 3.92 8.08 -42.46
C GLU A 316 3.61 7.83 -40.98
N ASP A 317 4.62 7.44 -40.19
CA ASP A 317 4.48 7.31 -38.73
C ASP A 317 4.79 8.61 -37.97
N SER A 318 5.65 9.49 -38.50
CA SER A 318 5.88 10.81 -37.89
C SER A 318 4.66 11.75 -38.04
N GLU A 319 3.89 11.65 -39.13
CA GLU A 319 2.62 12.36 -39.28
C GLU A 319 1.48 11.77 -38.42
N LYS A 320 1.60 10.53 -37.90
CA LYS A 320 0.70 9.98 -36.86
C LYS A 320 1.08 10.40 -35.44
N LEU A 321 2.38 10.30 -35.12
CA LEU A 321 2.89 10.62 -33.78
C LEU A 321 2.86 12.13 -33.48
N ALA A 322 2.80 12.96 -34.53
CA ALA A 322 2.58 14.40 -34.43
C ALA A 322 1.08 14.81 -34.46
N SER A 323 0.15 13.89 -34.19
CA SER A 323 -1.18 14.30 -33.76
C SER A 323 -1.04 15.03 -32.41
N THR A 324 -1.42 16.30 -32.39
CA THR A 324 -1.72 16.97 -31.11
C THR A 324 -2.88 16.21 -30.49
N VAL A 325 -2.61 15.42 -29.45
CA VAL A 325 -3.67 14.78 -28.66
C VAL A 325 -4.47 15.90 -28.01
N GLU A 326 -5.61 16.21 -28.63
CA GLU A 326 -6.62 17.11 -28.10
C GLU A 326 -7.21 16.40 -26.89
N ALA A 327 -6.86 16.88 -25.69
CA ALA A 327 -7.13 16.17 -24.45
C ALA A 327 -8.62 15.89 -24.29
N VAL A 328 -8.94 14.60 -24.12
CA VAL A 328 -10.30 14.06 -24.24
C VAL A 328 -11.21 14.58 -23.12
N ILE A 329 -10.65 14.80 -21.93
CA ILE A 329 -11.37 15.20 -20.72
C ILE A 329 -10.86 16.55 -20.22
N SER A 330 -11.74 17.45 -19.79
CA SER A 330 -11.41 18.77 -19.23
C SER A 330 -12.11 18.99 -17.88
N PRO A 331 -11.61 18.41 -16.77
CA PRO A 331 -12.29 18.46 -15.49
C PRO A 331 -12.35 19.89 -14.93
N LYS A 332 -13.51 20.28 -14.40
CA LYS A 332 -13.65 21.49 -13.58
C LYS A 332 -13.09 21.26 -12.19
N VAL A 333 -13.37 20.08 -11.64
CA VAL A 333 -12.89 19.61 -10.34
C VAL A 333 -12.23 18.24 -10.50
N PHE A 334 -11.05 18.08 -9.91
CA PHE A 334 -10.43 16.79 -9.64
C PHE A 334 -10.40 16.61 -8.11
N ILE A 335 -11.02 15.54 -7.65
CA ILE A 335 -10.92 15.06 -6.27
C ILE A 335 -9.67 14.18 -6.20
N ILE A 336 -8.82 14.40 -5.20
CA ILE A 336 -7.67 13.56 -4.90
C ILE A 336 -7.89 12.99 -3.51
N ASP A 337 -8.20 11.70 -3.48
CA ASP A 337 -8.29 10.86 -2.29
C ASP A 337 -7.06 9.91 -2.27
N TYR A 338 -6.85 9.17 -1.18
CA TYR A 338 -5.61 8.42 -0.94
C TYR A 338 -5.84 6.91 -0.79
N TYR A 339 -7.00 6.48 -0.27
CA TYR A 339 -7.41 5.07 -0.20
C TYR A 339 -8.95 4.86 -0.29
N ASN A 340 -9.41 3.61 -0.15
CA ASN A 340 -10.79 3.18 -0.39
C ASN A 340 -11.88 3.94 0.39
N ASP A 341 -11.85 4.01 1.73
CA ASP A 341 -12.96 4.62 2.50
C ASP A 341 -13.17 6.12 2.17
N GLU A 342 -12.09 6.82 1.79
CA GLU A 342 -12.15 8.18 1.26
C GLU A 342 -12.75 8.21 -0.14
N GLN A 343 -12.33 7.30 -1.03
CA GLN A 343 -12.88 7.15 -2.37
C GLN A 343 -14.40 6.92 -2.33
N ASP A 344 -14.82 5.95 -1.52
CA ASP A 344 -16.18 5.43 -1.42
C ASP A 344 -17.13 6.45 -0.77
N ALA A 345 -16.61 7.42 -0.02
CA ALA A 345 -17.39 8.55 0.48
C ALA A 345 -18.00 9.42 -0.64
N TRP A 346 -17.44 9.36 -1.86
CA TRP A 346 -17.95 10.06 -3.06
C TRP A 346 -18.76 9.17 -4.01
N LEU A 347 -18.90 7.88 -3.72
CA LEU A 347 -19.68 6.94 -4.54
C LEU A 347 -21.15 6.86 -4.08
N ASP A 348 -22.04 6.50 -5.01
CA ASP A 348 -23.51 6.43 -4.82
C ASP A 348 -24.17 7.68 -4.19
N ILE A 349 -23.54 8.85 -4.35
CA ILE A 349 -24.07 10.15 -3.91
C ILE A 349 -25.17 10.67 -4.87
N PRO A 350 -26.16 11.44 -4.38
CA PRO A 350 -27.26 11.94 -5.22
C PRO A 350 -26.87 13.10 -6.17
N GLU A 351 -25.72 13.75 -5.96
CA GLU A 351 -25.28 14.91 -6.74
C GLU A 351 -24.66 14.53 -8.11
N PHE A 352 -23.86 13.45 -8.19
CA PHE A 352 -23.24 12.94 -9.42
C PHE A 352 -22.78 11.49 -9.26
N ASN A 353 -22.45 10.82 -10.38
CA ASN A 353 -21.87 9.48 -10.40
C ASN A 353 -20.48 9.50 -11.04
N LEU A 354 -19.45 9.06 -10.32
CA LEU A 354 -18.07 9.00 -10.80
C LEU A 354 -17.76 7.74 -11.63
N LEU A 355 -18.57 6.68 -11.53
CA LEU A 355 -18.35 5.40 -12.22
C LEU A 355 -18.94 5.39 -13.65
N GLU A 356 -19.27 6.56 -14.21
CA GLU A 356 -19.77 6.68 -15.59
C GLU A 356 -18.65 6.60 -16.63
N GLN A 357 -17.42 6.98 -16.26
CA GLN A 357 -16.20 6.80 -17.07
C GLN A 357 -15.04 6.34 -16.17
N ASN A 358 -14.39 5.24 -16.55
CA ASN A 358 -13.14 4.77 -15.93
C ASN A 358 -12.00 4.93 -16.93
N ILE A 359 -10.91 5.57 -16.51
CA ILE A 359 -9.73 5.87 -17.34
C ILE A 359 -8.49 5.27 -16.67
N THR A 360 -8.06 4.11 -17.15
CA THR A 360 -6.81 3.47 -16.70
C THR A 360 -5.60 4.30 -17.16
N LEU A 361 -4.78 4.78 -16.24
CA LEU A 361 -3.65 5.66 -16.55
C LEU A 361 -2.30 5.06 -16.14
N PRO A 362 -1.35 4.85 -17.08
CA PRO A 362 -0.01 4.37 -16.75
C PRO A 362 0.75 5.32 -15.82
N GLY A 363 1.32 4.78 -14.74
CA GLY A 363 2.09 5.53 -13.74
C GLY A 363 1.34 5.85 -12.44
N LEU A 364 0.05 5.51 -12.35
CA LEU A 364 -0.67 5.45 -11.08
C LEU A 364 -0.24 4.24 -10.22
N SER A 365 -0.63 4.24 -8.95
CA SER A 365 -0.49 3.10 -8.05
C SER A 365 -1.09 1.83 -8.65
N MET A 366 -0.40 0.70 -8.54
CA MET A 366 -0.89 -0.59 -9.04
C MET A 366 -2.09 -1.14 -8.25
N MET A 367 -2.43 -0.53 -7.11
CA MET A 367 -3.66 -0.79 -6.35
C MET A 367 -4.84 0.08 -6.83
N TYR A 368 -4.55 1.25 -7.40
CA TYR A 368 -5.53 2.25 -7.86
C TYR A 368 -5.17 2.71 -9.29
N PRO A 369 -5.28 1.82 -10.31
CA PRO A 369 -4.78 2.08 -11.67
C PRO A 369 -5.73 2.93 -12.53
N ASP A 370 -6.93 3.23 -12.02
CA ASP A 370 -8.04 3.88 -12.74
C ASP A 370 -8.39 5.24 -12.13
N ILE A 371 -8.79 6.17 -13.00
CA ILE A 371 -9.42 7.44 -12.65
C ILE A 371 -10.92 7.33 -12.96
N HIS A 372 -11.76 7.80 -12.04
CA HIS A 372 -13.21 7.78 -12.17
C HIS A 372 -13.74 9.17 -12.51
N CYS A 373 -14.63 9.32 -13.49
CA CYS A 373 -15.20 10.60 -13.91
C CYS A 373 -16.70 10.52 -14.24
N THR A 374 -17.39 11.64 -14.08
CA THR A 374 -18.78 11.83 -14.56
C THR A 374 -18.90 11.63 -16.07
N SER A 375 -20.10 11.35 -16.57
CA SER A 375 -20.36 11.15 -18.03
C SER A 375 -20.04 12.36 -18.91
N ASP A 376 -19.94 13.57 -18.35
CA ASP A 376 -19.48 14.78 -19.04
C ASP A 376 -18.00 15.12 -18.77
N GLY A 377 -17.34 14.36 -17.90
CA GLY A 377 -15.94 14.57 -17.50
C GLY A 377 -15.69 15.84 -16.69
N SER A 378 -16.72 16.48 -16.14
CA SER A 378 -16.59 17.74 -15.40
C SER A 378 -16.12 17.58 -13.95
N VAL A 379 -16.40 16.43 -13.33
CA VAL A 379 -15.81 16.00 -12.05
C VAL A 379 -15.11 14.66 -12.27
N CYS A 380 -13.87 14.57 -11.77
CA CYS A 380 -13.08 13.34 -11.76
C CYS A 380 -12.49 13.10 -10.37
N GLN A 381 -12.09 11.86 -10.11
CA GLN A 381 -11.51 11.36 -8.87
C GLN A 381 -10.27 10.52 -9.18
N LEU A 382 -9.20 10.74 -8.43
CA LEU A 382 -8.00 9.90 -8.39
C LEU A 382 -7.77 9.44 -6.95
N VAL A 383 -7.60 8.14 -6.75
CA VAL A 383 -7.06 7.58 -5.51
C VAL A 383 -5.56 7.36 -5.71
N THR A 384 -4.71 8.01 -4.92
CA THR A 384 -3.26 7.98 -5.20
C THR A 384 -2.53 6.75 -4.65
N GLY A 385 -3.08 6.14 -3.60
CA GLY A 385 -2.34 5.32 -2.64
C GLY A 385 -1.66 6.18 -1.57
N GLU A 386 -1.61 5.65 -0.34
CA GLU A 386 -1.05 6.26 0.86
C GLU A 386 0.48 6.48 0.78
N GLY A 387 0.98 7.48 1.52
CA GLY A 387 2.39 7.82 1.64
C GLY A 387 2.99 8.61 0.46
N GLU A 388 3.98 9.47 0.75
CA GLU A 388 4.51 10.50 -0.17
C GLU A 388 4.93 9.94 -1.54
N ILE A 389 5.47 8.71 -1.60
CA ILE A 389 5.95 8.10 -2.85
C ILE A 389 4.79 7.75 -3.79
N ASN A 390 3.72 7.11 -3.29
CA ASN A 390 2.56 6.77 -4.11
C ASN A 390 1.80 8.04 -4.50
N ALA A 391 1.53 8.89 -3.51
CA ALA A 391 0.90 10.18 -3.66
C ALA A 391 1.56 11.04 -4.76
N GLY A 392 2.85 11.28 -4.64
CA GLY A 392 3.60 12.09 -5.60
C GLY A 392 3.68 11.48 -7.01
N LEU A 393 3.88 10.16 -7.13
CA LEU A 393 3.98 9.50 -8.44
C LEU A 393 2.64 9.45 -9.18
N SER A 394 1.56 9.02 -8.50
CA SER A 394 0.21 8.98 -9.06
C SER A 394 -0.26 10.37 -9.51
N THR A 395 -0.10 11.39 -8.66
CA THR A 395 -0.43 12.77 -9.04
C THR A 395 0.43 13.30 -10.19
N PHE A 396 1.71 12.94 -10.26
CA PHE A 396 2.59 13.41 -11.35
C PHE A 396 2.30 12.73 -12.68
N ALA A 397 1.89 11.45 -12.68
CA ALA A 397 1.40 10.76 -13.86
C ALA A 397 0.13 11.42 -14.42
N LEU A 398 -0.84 11.74 -13.55
CA LEU A 398 -2.01 12.56 -13.90
C LEU A 398 -1.59 13.94 -14.46
N ALA A 399 -0.74 14.67 -13.75
CA ALA A 399 -0.32 16.02 -14.11
C ALA A 399 0.44 16.10 -15.46
N LEU A 400 1.04 15.02 -15.94
CA LEU A 400 1.68 14.96 -17.25
C LEU A 400 0.83 14.31 -18.36
N SER A 401 -0.28 13.65 -18.02
CA SER A 401 -1.12 12.91 -18.96
C SER A 401 -1.61 13.74 -20.16
N PRO A 402 -1.65 13.18 -21.39
CA PRO A 402 -2.29 13.84 -22.54
C PRO A 402 -3.81 13.71 -22.54
N GLU A 403 -4.40 12.79 -21.76
CA GLU A 403 -5.84 12.52 -21.76
C GLU A 403 -6.65 13.66 -21.08
N PHE A 404 -6.02 14.40 -20.16
CA PHE A 404 -6.67 15.43 -19.35
C PHE A 404 -6.11 16.84 -19.64
N ASN A 405 -7.00 17.80 -19.88
CA ASN A 405 -6.69 19.22 -19.88
C ASN A 405 -6.87 19.79 -18.47
N LEU A 406 -5.80 19.76 -17.68
CA LEU A 406 -5.82 20.18 -16.27
C LEU A 406 -5.57 21.69 -16.06
N THR A 407 -5.52 22.48 -17.14
CA THR A 407 -5.04 23.89 -17.09
C THR A 407 -6.02 24.88 -16.45
N GLN A 408 -7.25 24.47 -16.18
CA GLN A 408 -8.26 25.26 -15.44
C GLN A 408 -8.92 24.48 -14.28
N THR A 409 -8.46 23.26 -14.02
CA THR A 409 -9.04 22.35 -13.03
C THR A 409 -8.75 22.81 -11.61
N TYR A 410 -9.75 22.71 -10.73
CA TYR A 410 -9.56 22.81 -9.28
C TYR A 410 -9.23 21.44 -8.71
N PHE A 411 -8.15 21.36 -7.95
CA PHE A 411 -7.77 20.13 -7.26
C PHE A 411 -8.26 20.24 -5.82
N LEU A 412 -9.21 19.38 -5.44
CA LEU A 412 -9.64 19.20 -4.06
C LEU A 412 -8.89 17.98 -3.51
N LEU A 413 -7.81 18.23 -2.77
CA LEU A 413 -7.19 17.22 -1.94
C LEU A 413 -8.15 16.98 -0.77
N ALA A 414 -8.72 15.78 -0.71
CA ALA A 414 -9.73 15.37 0.25
C ALA A 414 -9.28 14.08 0.93
N GLY A 415 -9.14 14.12 2.25
CA GLY A 415 -8.76 12.93 2.99
C GLY A 415 -9.08 13.01 4.48
N ASP A 416 -8.86 11.92 5.21
CA ASP A 416 -8.78 11.95 6.67
C ASP A 416 -7.35 12.24 7.15
N ALA A 417 -7.22 12.57 8.43
CA ALA A 417 -5.95 12.91 9.08
C ALA A 417 -6.11 12.89 10.60
N GLY A 418 -5.04 12.59 11.33
CA GLY A 418 -4.98 12.92 12.75
C GLY A 418 -5.10 14.43 12.98
N ILE A 419 -5.69 14.85 14.10
CA ILE A 419 -5.93 16.26 14.41
C ILE A 419 -5.36 16.67 15.77
N SER A 420 -4.89 17.91 15.89
CA SER A 420 -4.42 18.46 17.17
C SER A 420 -5.60 18.80 18.09
N PRO A 421 -5.73 18.15 19.27
CA PRO A 421 -6.79 18.45 20.24
C PRO A 421 -6.64 19.82 20.91
N GLU A 422 -5.50 20.51 20.70
CA GLU A 422 -5.26 21.89 21.14
C GLU A 422 -5.75 22.94 20.12
N VAL A 423 -6.21 22.51 18.93
CA VAL A 423 -6.71 23.40 17.86
C VAL A 423 -8.15 23.07 17.43
N ALA A 424 -8.51 21.78 17.35
CA ALA A 424 -9.83 21.33 16.89
C ALA A 424 -10.29 20.03 17.60
N THR A 425 -11.36 19.41 17.10
CA THR A 425 -11.89 18.10 17.54
C THR A 425 -11.97 17.12 16.38
N VAL A 426 -11.90 15.82 16.67
CA VAL A 426 -12.29 14.76 15.72
C VAL A 426 -13.65 15.02 15.08
N GLY A 427 -13.80 14.61 13.82
CA GLY A 427 -14.90 14.94 12.91
C GLY A 427 -14.84 16.34 12.30
N SER A 428 -13.96 17.24 12.76
CA SER A 428 -13.81 18.58 12.15
C SER A 428 -13.20 18.50 10.75
N VAL A 429 -13.54 19.49 9.91
CA VAL A 429 -13.02 19.63 8.54
C VAL A 429 -12.06 20.82 8.49
N ALA A 430 -10.78 20.55 8.24
CA ALA A 430 -9.71 21.53 8.22
C ALA A 430 -9.32 21.90 6.79
N PHE A 431 -9.17 23.20 6.53
CA PHE A 431 -8.68 23.73 5.25
C PHE A 431 -7.35 24.47 5.44
N ALA A 432 -6.28 23.93 4.85
CA ALA A 432 -4.92 24.47 5.01
C ALA A 432 -4.58 25.61 4.04
N GLN A 433 -3.81 26.57 4.55
CA GLN A 433 -3.08 27.56 3.77
C GLN A 433 -1.62 27.12 3.57
N PHE A 434 -1.07 26.36 4.51
CA PHE A 434 0.29 25.80 4.45
C PHE A 434 0.28 24.28 4.60
N ALA A 435 1.16 23.62 3.84
CA ALA A 435 1.49 22.21 4.02
C ALA A 435 3.00 22.10 4.32
N VAL A 436 3.34 21.50 5.46
CA VAL A 436 4.72 21.41 5.95
C VAL A 436 5.14 19.95 6.08
N GLN A 437 6.23 19.57 5.42
CA GLN A 437 6.84 18.25 5.58
C GLN A 437 7.71 18.27 6.85
N VAL A 438 7.19 17.75 7.96
CA VAL A 438 7.75 17.93 9.31
C VAL A 438 8.82 16.90 9.68
N ALA A 439 8.86 15.74 9.02
CA ALA A 439 9.84 14.68 9.26
C ALA A 439 11.11 14.79 8.39
N MET A 440 11.15 15.68 7.39
CA MET A 440 12.35 15.95 6.56
C MET A 440 13.43 16.76 7.31
N GLN A 441 13.86 16.20 8.43
CA GLN A 441 14.87 16.69 9.37
C GLN A 441 15.93 15.59 9.58
N TYR A 442 17.00 15.89 10.33
CA TYR A 442 17.83 14.81 10.90
C TYR A 442 17.14 14.25 12.15
N GLU A 443 17.08 12.92 12.28
CA GLU A 443 16.60 12.27 13.50
C GLU A 443 17.77 11.67 14.30
N ILE A 444 17.78 11.92 15.60
CA ILE A 444 18.60 11.22 16.60
C ILE A 444 17.63 10.49 17.52
N ASP A 445 17.89 9.22 17.85
CA ASP A 445 17.06 8.45 18.78
C ASP A 445 16.80 9.24 20.07
N ALA A 446 15.54 9.31 20.49
CA ALA A 446 15.12 10.12 21.64
C ALA A 446 15.79 9.72 22.98
N ARG A 447 16.43 8.55 23.03
CA ARG A 447 17.22 8.03 24.15
C ARG A 447 18.71 8.40 24.08
N GLU A 448 19.21 8.73 22.89
CA GLU A 448 20.63 9.05 22.62
C GLU A 448 20.87 10.54 22.27
N LYS A 449 19.80 11.31 22.00
CA LYS A 449 19.86 12.75 21.78
C LYS A 449 20.53 13.50 22.97
N PRO A 450 21.18 14.66 22.73
CA PRO A 450 21.72 15.50 23.79
C PRO A 450 20.69 15.85 24.88
N GLU A 451 21.12 15.89 26.14
CA GLU A 451 20.25 16.22 27.30
C GLU A 451 19.56 17.58 27.16
N ASN A 452 20.18 18.52 26.44
CA ASN A 452 19.67 19.87 26.22
C ASN A 452 18.72 20.00 25.01
N PHE A 453 18.43 18.92 24.28
CA PHE A 453 17.41 18.90 23.22
C PHE A 453 16.10 18.32 23.76
N SER A 454 14.97 18.97 23.49
CA SER A 454 13.64 18.42 23.84
C SER A 454 13.25 17.23 22.97
N THR A 455 13.66 17.24 21.69
CA THR A 455 13.31 16.25 20.66
C THR A 455 14.55 15.65 20.00
N GLY A 456 14.38 14.51 19.33
CA GLY A 456 15.38 13.89 18.48
C GLY A 456 15.53 14.56 17.10
N TYR A 457 14.51 15.30 16.66
CA TYR A 457 14.49 15.98 15.36
C TYR A 457 15.30 17.27 15.36
N VAL A 458 16.20 17.42 14.39
CA VAL A 458 17.09 18.57 14.20
C VAL A 458 16.98 19.07 12.75
N PRO A 459 16.63 20.35 12.52
CA PRO A 459 16.50 20.92 11.18
C PRO A 459 17.75 20.70 10.31
N GLN A 460 17.58 20.34 9.04
CA GLN A 460 18.69 19.89 8.19
C GLN A 460 19.83 20.92 8.07
N GLY A 461 21.07 20.44 8.13
CA GLY A 461 22.27 21.27 8.10
C GLY A 461 22.47 22.17 9.34
N SER A 462 21.60 22.08 10.35
CA SER A 462 21.76 22.78 11.62
C SER A 462 22.40 21.89 12.70
N THR A 463 22.74 22.50 13.84
CA THR A 463 23.21 21.80 15.04
C THR A 463 22.36 22.12 16.29
N SER A 464 21.14 22.62 16.08
CA SER A 464 20.20 22.97 17.15
C SER A 464 18.76 22.86 16.67
N ILE A 465 17.90 22.25 17.50
CA ILE A 465 16.46 22.06 17.26
C ILE A 465 15.68 23.36 16.97
N SER A 466 16.25 24.54 17.27
CA SER A 466 15.62 25.85 17.10
C SER A 466 16.26 26.72 16.00
N GLN A 467 17.11 26.15 15.16
CA GLN A 467 17.77 26.86 14.05
C GLN A 467 17.07 26.53 12.72
N TYR A 468 16.78 27.54 11.90
CA TYR A 468 16.20 27.35 10.58
C TYR A 468 17.05 26.38 9.72
N PRO A 469 16.45 25.46 8.93
CA PRO A 469 17.18 24.59 8.01
C PRO A 469 18.25 25.34 7.18
N GLN A 470 19.48 24.81 7.15
CA GLN A 470 20.58 25.33 6.33
C GLN A 470 20.70 24.58 4.99
N TYR A 471 20.15 23.36 4.92
CA TYR A 471 19.88 22.65 3.68
C TYR A 471 18.37 22.60 3.50
N ILE A 472 17.91 22.87 2.27
CA ILE A 472 16.51 22.98 1.88
C ILE A 472 16.40 22.28 0.52
N TYR A 473 15.45 21.36 0.37
CA TYR A 473 15.28 20.50 -0.81
C TYR A 473 14.17 21.00 -1.74
N GLY A 474 13.23 21.81 -1.23
CA GLY A 474 12.17 22.49 -1.99
C GLY A 474 10.75 22.11 -1.56
N THR A 475 10.60 20.95 -0.94
CA THR A 475 9.31 20.38 -0.53
C THR A 475 8.99 20.61 0.96
N GLU A 476 9.82 21.33 1.71
CA GLU A 476 9.64 21.60 3.15
C GLU A 476 8.29 22.30 3.44
N VAL A 477 7.94 23.32 2.64
CA VAL A 477 6.78 24.18 2.87
C VAL A 477 6.18 24.60 1.54
N PHE A 478 4.88 24.35 1.38
CA PHE A 478 4.04 24.97 0.34
C PHE A 478 3.08 25.97 0.98
N GLN A 479 2.78 27.06 0.27
CA GLN A 479 1.68 27.98 0.58
C GLN A 479 0.65 27.95 -0.54
N LEU A 480 -0.63 27.81 -0.18
CA LEU A 480 -1.78 27.73 -1.07
C LEU A 480 -2.54 29.07 -1.16
N ASN A 481 -3.49 29.16 -2.09
CA ASN A 481 -4.27 30.36 -2.36
C ASN A 481 -5.30 30.62 -1.23
N ASP A 482 -5.03 31.55 -0.31
CA ASP A 482 -5.94 31.81 0.81
C ASP A 482 -7.29 32.40 0.35
N ALA A 483 -7.31 33.20 -0.73
CA ALA A 483 -8.56 33.74 -1.26
C ALA A 483 -9.50 32.61 -1.74
N LEU A 484 -8.95 31.57 -2.36
CA LEU A 484 -9.68 30.34 -2.72
C LEU A 484 -10.06 29.53 -1.46
N ARG A 485 -9.14 29.39 -0.50
CA ARG A 485 -9.38 28.69 0.76
C ARG A 485 -10.53 29.29 1.57
N GLN A 486 -10.62 30.62 1.68
CA GLN A 486 -11.73 31.28 2.38
C GLN A 486 -13.08 31.03 1.69
N LEU A 487 -13.11 30.92 0.35
CA LEU A 487 -14.32 30.53 -0.39
C LEU A 487 -14.70 29.07 -0.11
N ALA A 488 -13.74 28.14 -0.14
CA ALA A 488 -13.98 26.73 0.20
C ALA A 488 -14.50 26.57 1.64
N ILE A 489 -13.88 27.26 2.61
CA ILE A 489 -14.34 27.33 4.01
C ILE A 489 -15.76 27.89 4.11
N ALA A 490 -16.11 28.92 3.33
CA ALA A 490 -17.46 29.51 3.34
C ALA A 490 -18.52 28.58 2.76
N LEU A 491 -18.18 27.83 1.71
CA LEU A 491 -19.04 26.80 1.10
C LEU A 491 -19.25 25.61 2.05
N ALA A 492 -18.15 25.02 2.54
CA ALA A 492 -18.18 23.89 3.48
C ALA A 492 -18.94 24.21 4.78
N LYS A 493 -18.93 25.48 5.25
CA LYS A 493 -19.73 25.93 6.41
C LYS A 493 -21.25 25.90 6.22
N THR A 494 -21.74 25.57 5.02
CA THR A 494 -23.17 25.29 4.78
C THR A 494 -23.56 23.85 5.10
N ALA A 495 -22.59 22.94 5.25
CA ALA A 495 -22.82 21.55 5.59
C ALA A 495 -23.31 21.37 7.04
N THR A 496 -24.08 20.32 7.27
CA THR A 496 -24.34 19.80 8.62
C THR A 496 -23.39 18.65 8.87
N LEU A 497 -22.37 18.87 9.69
CA LEU A 497 -21.38 17.84 10.01
C LEU A 497 -22.00 16.75 10.91
N ASN A 498 -21.63 15.50 10.63
CA ASN A 498 -21.91 14.33 11.44
C ASN A 498 -21.08 14.34 12.73
N ASP A 499 -21.65 13.84 13.83
CA ASP A 499 -21.04 13.82 15.15
C ASP A 499 -21.40 12.51 15.87
N THR A 500 -20.69 11.43 15.53
CA THR A 500 -20.99 10.07 15.98
C THR A 500 -20.84 9.90 17.49
N ALA A 501 -21.60 8.98 18.08
CA ALA A 501 -21.51 8.69 19.52
C ALA A 501 -20.09 8.26 19.96
N SER A 502 -19.33 7.61 19.06
CA SER A 502 -17.91 7.27 19.27
C SER A 502 -17.03 8.52 19.37
N ALA A 503 -17.22 9.51 18.49
CA ALA A 503 -16.48 10.78 18.51
C ALA A 503 -16.81 11.59 19.77
N GLN A 504 -18.08 11.57 20.20
CA GLN A 504 -18.52 12.19 21.45
C GLN A 504 -17.87 11.52 22.69
N ALA A 505 -17.82 10.19 22.71
CA ALA A 505 -17.19 9.43 23.79
C ALA A 505 -15.66 9.58 23.83
N TYR A 506 -15.00 9.61 22.67
CA TYR A 506 -13.54 9.83 22.58
C TYR A 506 -13.16 11.22 23.11
N ARG A 507 -13.80 12.28 22.61
CA ARG A 507 -13.45 13.63 23.07
C ARG A 507 -13.77 13.90 24.53
N ALA A 508 -14.79 13.25 25.10
CA ALA A 508 -15.11 13.38 26.53
C ALA A 508 -13.93 13.03 27.46
N GLN A 509 -12.98 12.20 27.00
CA GLN A 509 -11.77 11.85 27.76
C GLN A 509 -10.88 13.08 28.05
N TYR A 510 -10.92 14.12 27.21
CA TYR A 510 -10.14 15.35 27.37
C TYR A 510 -10.70 16.31 28.44
N THR A 511 -11.82 15.97 29.10
CA THR A 511 -12.50 16.86 30.09
C THR A 511 -11.57 17.37 31.20
N ASN A 512 -10.54 16.59 31.57
CA ASN A 512 -9.57 16.92 32.61
C ASN A 512 -8.17 17.29 32.07
N ALA A 513 -8.02 17.50 30.76
CA ALA A 513 -6.73 17.75 30.11
C ALA A 513 -6.18 19.18 30.32
N GLY A 514 -7.04 20.12 30.69
CA GLY A 514 -6.67 21.53 30.90
C GLY A 514 -7.14 22.45 29.77
N PRO A 515 -6.90 23.78 29.90
CA PRO A 515 -7.56 24.78 29.05
C PRO A 515 -7.13 24.75 27.58
N ASN A 516 -5.93 24.26 27.27
CA ASN A 516 -5.46 24.15 25.88
C ASN A 516 -6.34 23.19 25.05
N PHE A 517 -6.81 22.10 25.67
CA PHE A 517 -7.61 21.06 25.04
C PHE A 517 -9.12 21.39 25.02
N ALA A 518 -9.49 22.65 25.25
CA ALA A 518 -10.87 23.11 25.12
C ALA A 518 -11.45 22.91 23.69
N PRO A 519 -10.68 23.03 22.58
CA PRO A 519 -11.19 22.74 21.24
C PRO A 519 -11.60 21.28 21.05
N ALA A 520 -10.82 20.31 21.57
CA ALA A 520 -11.16 18.89 21.51
C ALA A 520 -12.55 18.59 22.08
N LEU A 521 -12.99 19.30 23.12
CA LEU A 521 -14.27 19.06 23.79
C LEU A 521 -15.49 19.63 23.04
N THR A 522 -15.29 20.31 21.91
CA THR A 522 -16.38 20.90 21.10
C THR A 522 -17.06 19.87 20.19
N ALA A 523 -18.17 20.26 19.53
CA ALA A 523 -18.71 19.49 18.40
C ALA A 523 -17.88 19.81 17.13
N PRO A 524 -17.82 18.90 16.14
CA PRO A 524 -17.05 19.12 14.92
C PRO A 524 -17.46 20.39 14.17
N THR A 525 -16.48 21.10 13.60
CA THR A 525 -16.69 22.34 12.83
C THR A 525 -15.79 22.42 11.61
N VAL A 526 -16.07 23.38 10.72
CA VAL A 526 -15.20 23.72 9.59
C VAL A 526 -14.22 24.81 10.01
N VAL A 527 -12.93 24.48 10.01
CA VAL A 527 -11.82 25.28 10.53
C VAL A 527 -10.80 25.60 9.44
N GLY A 528 -10.18 26.79 9.51
CA GLY A 528 -9.05 27.15 8.65
C GLY A 528 -7.75 27.04 9.46
N CYS A 529 -6.99 25.97 9.24
CA CYS A 529 -5.77 25.63 9.96
C CYS A 529 -4.92 24.68 9.11
N ASP A 530 -3.63 24.50 9.43
CA ASP A 530 -2.61 24.03 8.48
C ASP A 530 -2.13 22.59 8.76
N THR A 531 -1.56 21.96 7.72
CA THR A 531 -1.25 20.51 7.75
C THR A 531 0.25 20.19 7.86
N ALA A 532 0.54 19.04 8.47
CA ALA A 532 1.86 18.46 8.64
C ALA A 532 1.94 17.09 7.96
N THR A 533 2.82 16.97 6.98
CA THR A 533 3.11 15.74 6.22
C THR A 533 4.31 15.00 6.83
N SER A 534 4.29 13.66 6.90
CA SER A 534 5.43 12.83 7.30
C SER A 534 5.26 11.36 6.90
N ASP A 535 6.33 10.73 6.39
CA ASP A 535 6.38 9.28 6.09
C ASP A 535 6.12 8.38 7.33
N ASN A 536 6.41 8.88 8.54
CA ASN A 536 6.07 8.19 9.79
C ASN A 536 4.68 8.63 10.27
N TRP A 537 3.84 7.69 10.75
CA TRP A 537 2.71 8.01 11.63
C TRP A 537 3.20 8.12 13.08
N TRP A 538 2.76 9.14 13.82
CA TRP A 538 3.18 9.39 15.21
C TRP A 538 2.01 9.60 16.15
N SER A 539 2.29 9.51 17.45
CA SER A 539 1.41 10.05 18.49
C SER A 539 2.25 10.58 19.65
N GLY A 540 1.68 11.51 20.41
CA GLY A 540 2.18 11.94 21.71
C GLY A 540 2.77 13.35 21.73
N ALA A 541 2.47 14.08 22.80
CA ALA A 541 2.76 15.52 22.94
C ALA A 541 4.25 15.92 22.77
N LEU A 542 5.21 15.00 22.94
CA LEU A 542 6.63 15.29 22.68
C LEU A 542 6.99 15.30 21.19
N LEU A 543 6.36 14.44 20.37
CA LEU A 543 6.56 14.40 18.92
C LEU A 543 5.69 15.45 18.24
N ALA A 544 4.40 15.48 18.58
CA ALA A 544 3.47 16.51 18.12
C ALA A 544 3.99 17.92 18.45
N GLY A 545 4.42 18.17 19.68
CA GLY A 545 5.05 19.44 20.07
C GLY A 545 6.38 19.73 19.38
N ALA A 546 7.16 18.72 18.95
CA ALA A 546 8.37 18.94 18.16
C ALA A 546 8.03 19.42 16.74
N PHE A 547 7.05 18.79 16.10
CA PHE A 547 6.60 19.16 14.75
C PHE A 547 5.82 20.47 14.74
N GLU A 548 5.03 20.77 15.78
CA GLU A 548 4.37 22.07 15.99
C GLU A 548 5.39 23.22 16.11
N ASN A 549 6.49 23.00 16.84
CA ASN A 549 7.61 23.95 16.90
C ASN A 549 8.34 24.06 15.53
N PHE A 550 8.50 22.97 14.80
CA PHE A 550 9.12 22.99 13.47
C PHE A 550 8.25 23.74 12.45
N THR A 551 6.95 23.46 12.36
CA THR A 551 5.98 24.20 11.54
C THR A 551 5.99 25.70 11.86
N THR A 552 6.03 26.06 13.15
CA THR A 552 6.19 27.45 13.60
C THR A 552 7.51 28.06 13.08
N LEU A 553 8.62 27.33 13.22
CA LEU A 553 9.95 27.78 12.76
C LEU A 553 10.00 27.96 11.24
N VAL A 554 9.61 26.96 10.45
CA VAL A 554 9.79 26.99 8.99
C VAL A 554 8.84 27.96 8.29
N THR A 555 7.65 28.20 8.84
CA THR A 555 6.66 29.16 8.31
C THR A 555 6.77 30.57 8.93
N ASN A 556 7.80 30.84 9.74
CA ASN A 556 8.00 32.12 10.43
C ASN A 556 6.78 32.54 11.29
N GLY A 557 6.14 31.56 11.95
CA GLY A 557 4.94 31.73 12.76
C GLY A 557 3.65 31.98 11.98
N SER A 558 3.63 31.72 10.67
CA SER A 558 2.46 31.99 9.82
C SER A 558 1.44 30.85 9.80
N ALA A 559 1.87 29.60 10.02
CA ALA A 559 1.02 28.42 9.98
C ALA A 559 0.59 27.96 11.37
N THR A 560 -0.62 27.41 11.45
CA THR A 560 -1.20 26.80 12.66
C THR A 560 -1.26 25.29 12.49
N TYR A 561 -0.28 24.57 13.06
CA TYR A 561 -0.21 23.10 13.06
C TYR A 561 -1.53 22.48 13.57
N CYS A 562 -2.21 21.69 12.73
CA CYS A 562 -3.59 21.30 12.98
C CYS A 562 -3.92 19.86 12.56
N THR A 563 -3.56 19.44 11.34
CA THR A 563 -3.78 18.08 10.84
C THR A 563 -2.48 17.37 10.48
N THR A 564 -2.48 16.04 10.54
CA THR A 564 -1.29 15.18 10.40
C THR A 564 -1.56 14.00 9.47
N GLN A 565 -0.79 13.88 8.38
CA GLN A 565 -0.99 12.89 7.29
C GLN A 565 0.35 12.55 6.60
N GLN A 566 0.35 11.73 5.54
CA GLN A 566 1.59 11.18 4.94
C GLN A 566 1.79 11.52 3.45
N GLU A 567 0.98 12.38 2.83
CA GLU A 567 0.92 12.53 1.35
C GLU A 567 1.11 13.96 0.82
N ASP A 568 0.62 14.97 1.53
CA ASP A 568 0.18 16.20 0.86
C ASP A 568 1.32 17.03 0.26
N ASN A 569 2.50 17.06 0.90
CA ASN A 569 3.66 17.76 0.34
C ASN A 569 4.14 17.11 -0.98
N ALA A 570 3.89 15.82 -1.21
CA ALA A 570 4.24 15.13 -2.46
C ALA A 570 3.20 15.37 -3.57
N VAL A 571 1.90 15.36 -3.25
CA VAL A 571 0.82 15.77 -4.18
C VAL A 571 1.03 17.22 -4.63
N LEU A 572 1.34 18.11 -3.68
CA LEU A 572 1.58 19.53 -3.98
C LEU A 572 2.82 19.74 -4.85
N GLU A 573 3.92 19.03 -4.60
CA GLU A 573 5.10 19.10 -5.47
C GLU A 573 4.80 18.58 -6.89
N ALA A 574 4.01 17.51 -7.02
CA ALA A 574 3.59 16.98 -8.32
C ALA A 574 2.73 18.00 -9.09
N LEU A 575 1.75 18.64 -8.43
CA LEU A 575 0.91 19.67 -9.03
C LEU A 575 1.70 20.96 -9.36
N LEU A 576 2.68 21.34 -8.55
CA LEU A 576 3.56 22.50 -8.79
C LEU A 576 4.49 22.26 -9.98
N ARG A 577 5.07 21.05 -10.10
CA ARG A 577 5.80 20.62 -11.31
C ARG A 577 4.90 20.57 -12.53
N GLY A 578 3.62 20.18 -12.37
CA GLY A 578 2.59 20.29 -13.40
C GLY A 578 2.43 21.72 -13.92
N GLN A 579 2.44 22.74 -13.05
CA GLN A 579 2.34 24.14 -13.48
C GLN A 579 3.64 24.61 -14.17
N LEU A 580 4.81 24.20 -13.70
CA LEU A 580 6.08 24.47 -14.38
C LEU A 580 6.12 23.86 -15.79
N ALA A 581 5.48 22.69 -15.98
CA ALA A 581 5.24 22.04 -17.26
C ALA A 581 4.04 22.61 -18.05
N ARG A 582 3.34 23.62 -17.52
CA ARG A 582 2.14 24.27 -18.11
C ARG A 582 0.94 23.33 -18.32
N ARG A 583 0.80 22.32 -17.47
CA ARG A 583 -0.29 21.34 -17.49
C ARG A 583 -1.40 21.65 -16.47
N THR A 584 -1.05 22.15 -15.30
CA THR A 584 -1.95 22.45 -14.17
C THR A 584 -1.87 23.94 -13.78
N ASP A 585 -2.80 24.38 -12.92
CA ASP A 585 -2.77 25.69 -12.26
C ASP A 585 -2.78 25.49 -10.72
N PHE A 586 -1.61 25.62 -10.11
CA PHE A 586 -1.39 25.44 -8.66
C PHE A 586 -2.13 26.49 -7.82
N SER A 587 -2.59 27.61 -8.40
CA SER A 587 -3.43 28.58 -7.69
C SER A 587 -4.87 28.08 -7.48
N ARG A 588 -5.25 26.95 -8.09
CA ARG A 588 -6.56 26.29 -7.98
C ARG A 588 -6.59 25.09 -7.03
N VAL A 589 -5.52 24.87 -6.27
CA VAL A 589 -5.47 23.79 -5.28
C VAL A 589 -6.20 24.19 -4.00
N ILE A 590 -7.12 23.34 -3.56
CA ILE A 590 -7.83 23.38 -2.29
C ILE A 590 -7.36 22.17 -1.49
N HIS A 591 -6.91 22.41 -0.27
CA HIS A 591 -6.54 21.36 0.68
C HIS A 591 -7.63 21.22 1.74
N MET A 592 -8.13 20.01 1.94
CA MET A 592 -9.18 19.66 2.90
C MET A 592 -8.85 18.32 3.56
N ARG A 593 -8.62 18.31 4.89
CA ARG A 593 -8.45 17.08 5.68
C ARG A 593 -9.46 17.01 6.82
N THR A 594 -9.88 15.81 7.20
CA THR A 594 -10.90 15.58 8.24
C THR A 594 -10.34 14.82 9.43
N GLY A 595 -10.63 15.28 10.66
CA GLY A 595 -9.98 14.77 11.87
C GLY A 595 -10.48 13.39 12.30
N SER A 596 -9.76 12.31 11.99
CA SER A 596 -10.15 10.93 12.34
C SER A 596 -9.73 10.52 13.75
N ASP A 597 -8.46 10.73 14.12
CA ASP A 597 -7.92 10.53 15.47
C ASP A 597 -7.33 11.82 16.06
N PHE A 598 -6.79 11.74 17.28
CA PHE A 598 -6.05 12.84 17.91
C PHE A 598 -4.55 12.53 18.02
N ASP A 599 -3.71 13.46 17.55
CA ASP A 599 -2.24 13.30 17.48
C ASP A 599 -1.53 13.12 18.84
N ARG A 600 -2.21 13.37 19.96
CA ARG A 600 -1.66 13.29 21.33
C ARG A 600 -2.75 12.86 22.34
N PRO A 601 -2.48 11.89 23.25
CA PRO A 601 -3.50 11.27 24.11
C PRO A 601 -4.12 12.21 25.15
N PRO A 602 -5.34 11.91 25.62
CA PRO A 602 -5.91 12.51 26.82
C PRO A 602 -5.20 12.01 28.10
N PRO A 603 -5.33 12.72 29.24
CA PRO A 603 -4.66 12.35 30.49
C PRO A 603 -5.04 10.94 30.97
N GLY A 604 -4.02 10.13 31.26
CA GLY A 604 -4.19 8.76 31.76
C GLY A 604 -4.19 7.69 30.68
N VAL A 605 -4.35 8.06 29.40
CA VAL A 605 -4.12 7.17 28.25
C VAL A 605 -2.63 7.22 27.87
N SER A 606 -2.04 6.07 27.55
CA SER A 606 -0.64 6.03 27.08
C SER A 606 -0.54 6.35 25.58
N VAL A 607 0.60 6.90 25.16
CA VAL A 607 0.86 7.23 23.74
C VAL A 607 0.68 6.01 22.82
N ALA A 608 1.12 4.82 23.25
CA ALA A 608 0.94 3.58 22.49
C ALA A 608 -0.53 3.14 22.40
N GLN A 609 -1.37 3.44 23.41
CA GLN A 609 -2.80 3.15 23.33
C GLN A 609 -3.52 4.08 22.37
N ASN A 610 -3.11 5.36 22.29
CA ASN A 610 -3.65 6.29 21.31
C ASN A 610 -3.27 5.87 19.88
N LEU A 611 -1.98 5.58 19.65
CA LEU A 611 -1.46 5.21 18.33
C LEU A 611 -2.08 3.93 17.75
N PHE A 612 -2.45 2.96 18.60
CA PHE A 612 -2.89 1.64 18.13
C PHE A 612 -4.39 1.35 18.30
N PHE A 613 -5.13 2.12 19.10
CA PHE A 613 -6.50 1.78 19.50
C PHE A 613 -7.47 2.97 19.69
N ALA A 614 -7.16 4.19 19.20
CA ALA A 614 -7.99 5.38 19.41
C ALA A 614 -8.63 5.92 18.12
N ASP A 615 -9.44 5.08 17.48
CA ASP A 615 -10.13 5.28 16.20
C ASP A 615 -11.44 6.08 16.27
N GLY A 616 -11.89 6.48 17.47
CA GLY A 616 -13.29 6.83 17.73
C GLY A 616 -13.88 7.97 16.89
N GLY A 617 -13.07 8.79 16.23
CA GLY A 617 -13.51 9.85 15.31
C GLY A 617 -13.61 9.44 13.83
N TYR A 618 -13.03 8.30 13.43
CA TYR A 618 -12.85 7.88 12.04
C TYR A 618 -14.15 7.92 11.21
N ASN A 619 -15.20 7.23 11.69
CA ASN A 619 -16.53 7.22 11.07
C ASN A 619 -17.22 8.59 10.98
N ALA A 620 -16.80 9.57 11.80
CA ALA A 620 -17.25 10.96 11.66
C ALA A 620 -16.42 11.72 10.61
N ALA A 621 -15.11 11.48 10.55
CA ALA A 621 -14.20 12.09 9.57
C ALA A 621 -14.56 11.72 8.12
N ILE A 622 -14.62 10.42 7.79
CA ILE A 622 -14.98 9.93 6.45
C ILE A 622 -16.36 10.47 6.02
N ARG A 623 -17.36 10.47 6.90
CA ARG A 623 -18.68 11.04 6.55
C ARG A 623 -18.64 12.56 6.35
N ASN A 624 -17.75 13.27 7.05
CA ASN A 624 -17.62 14.73 6.97
C ASN A 624 -16.76 15.20 5.80
N LEU A 625 -15.85 14.35 5.30
CA LEU A 625 -15.11 14.53 4.06
C LEU A 625 -16.09 14.78 2.91
N TYR A 626 -17.03 13.84 2.72
CA TYR A 626 -18.13 14.00 1.77
C TYR A 626 -19.02 15.22 2.07
N VAL A 627 -19.68 15.29 3.25
CA VAL A 627 -20.76 16.29 3.42
C VAL A 627 -20.29 17.74 3.40
N ALA A 628 -19.01 18.00 3.70
CA ALA A 628 -18.40 19.33 3.57
C ALA A 628 -17.77 19.53 2.19
N GLY A 629 -17.06 18.51 1.66
CA GLY A 629 -16.40 18.55 0.36
C GLY A 629 -17.40 18.75 -0.79
N ILE A 630 -18.55 18.07 -0.76
CA ILE A 630 -19.57 18.20 -1.81
C ILE A 630 -20.06 19.64 -1.98
N LYS A 631 -20.16 20.41 -0.88
CA LYS A 631 -20.55 21.84 -0.90
C LYS A 631 -19.49 22.71 -1.56
N VAL A 632 -18.22 22.31 -1.50
CA VAL A 632 -17.12 22.94 -2.25
C VAL A 632 -17.24 22.60 -3.74
N VAL A 633 -17.49 21.33 -4.08
CA VAL A 633 -17.67 20.87 -5.47
C VAL A 633 -18.85 21.56 -6.15
N GLU A 634 -20.05 21.52 -5.55
CA GLU A 634 -21.25 22.24 -6.05
C GLU A 634 -20.95 23.72 -6.25
N GLY A 635 -20.32 24.38 -5.27
CA GLY A 635 -20.00 25.81 -5.35
C GLY A 635 -19.06 26.18 -6.50
N ILE A 636 -18.11 25.30 -6.85
CA ILE A 636 -17.23 25.46 -8.02
C ILE A 636 -18.00 25.25 -9.33
N LEU A 637 -18.89 24.24 -9.37
CA LEU A 637 -19.67 23.89 -10.55
C LEU A 637 -20.74 24.94 -10.90
N ASP A 638 -21.50 25.39 -9.90
CA ASP A 638 -22.52 26.45 -10.03
C ASP A 638 -21.87 27.81 -10.33
N GLY A 639 -20.83 28.17 -9.56
CA GLY A 639 -20.08 29.42 -9.71
C GLY A 639 -19.14 29.45 -10.92
N TRP A 640 -19.14 28.42 -11.77
CA TRP A 640 -18.12 28.21 -12.80
C TRP A 640 -17.95 29.41 -13.74
N ASN A 641 -19.05 29.86 -14.35
CA ASN A 641 -19.01 30.92 -15.35
C ASN A 641 -18.83 32.32 -14.74
N ASP A 642 -19.16 32.49 -13.45
CA ASP A 642 -19.15 33.78 -12.76
C ASP A 642 -17.79 34.09 -12.11
N ALA A 643 -17.07 33.06 -11.64
CA ALA A 643 -15.77 33.22 -10.97
C ALA A 643 -14.77 32.10 -11.28
N PHE A 644 -15.14 30.83 -11.09
CA PHE A 644 -14.14 29.76 -11.00
C PHE A 644 -13.41 29.47 -12.33
N ALA A 645 -14.06 29.60 -13.49
CA ALA A 645 -13.40 29.47 -14.80
C ALA A 645 -12.23 30.45 -14.96
N ALA A 646 -12.44 31.72 -14.58
CA ALA A 646 -11.42 32.77 -14.65
C ALA A 646 -10.25 32.55 -13.67
N GLY A 647 -10.48 31.80 -12.59
CA GLY A 647 -9.52 31.60 -11.50
C GLY A 647 -9.72 32.60 -10.36
N ILE A 648 -9.53 32.16 -9.13
CA ILE A 648 -9.61 33.03 -7.94
C ILE A 648 -8.23 33.70 -7.72
N PRO A 649 -8.08 35.02 -7.91
CA PRO A 649 -6.77 35.67 -7.83
C PRO A 649 -6.25 35.68 -6.39
N PRO A 650 -5.04 35.15 -6.11
CA PRO A 650 -4.50 35.10 -4.75
C PRO A 650 -4.20 36.50 -4.20
N HIS A 651 -4.21 36.61 -2.87
CA HIS A 651 -3.84 37.83 -2.14
C HIS A 651 -2.56 37.64 -1.29
N ASN A 652 -1.97 36.45 -1.38
CA ASN A 652 -0.78 35.98 -0.67
C ASN A 652 0.22 35.36 -1.66
N PHE A 653 1.41 35.01 -1.18
CA PHE A 653 2.34 34.17 -1.94
C PHE A 653 1.74 32.76 -2.10
N VAL A 654 1.87 32.16 -3.29
CA VAL A 654 1.41 30.80 -3.61
C VAL A 654 2.51 30.05 -4.33
N GLY A 655 2.88 28.87 -3.81
CA GLY A 655 4.00 28.06 -4.30
C GLY A 655 4.84 27.44 -3.18
N ASP A 656 6.03 27.00 -3.56
CA ASP A 656 7.06 26.33 -2.77
C ASP A 656 8.03 27.28 -2.04
N ILE A 657 8.84 26.73 -1.13
CA ILE A 657 9.86 27.47 -0.36
C ILE A 657 10.97 28.11 -1.21
N PHE A 658 11.23 27.64 -2.45
CA PHE A 658 12.18 28.33 -3.35
C PHE A 658 11.54 29.47 -4.15
N GLY A 659 10.20 29.60 -4.14
CA GLY A 659 9.48 30.52 -5.00
C GLY A 659 9.62 30.17 -6.49
N SER A 660 9.55 28.89 -6.83
CA SER A 660 9.67 28.35 -8.19
C SER A 660 8.56 28.84 -9.13
N LEU A 661 7.37 29.16 -8.60
CA LEU A 661 6.29 29.79 -9.38
C LEU A 661 6.43 31.32 -9.51
N GLY A 662 7.44 31.93 -8.88
CA GLY A 662 7.66 33.38 -8.85
C GLY A 662 7.09 34.07 -7.60
N GLY A 663 7.40 35.36 -7.45
CA GLY A 663 7.23 36.06 -6.18
C GLY A 663 8.23 35.61 -5.10
N SER A 664 8.16 36.21 -3.91
CA SER A 664 8.98 35.79 -2.76
C SER A 664 8.08 35.17 -1.68
N PRO A 665 8.40 33.97 -1.19
CA PRO A 665 7.91 33.48 0.09
C PRO A 665 8.13 34.51 1.21
N ALA A 666 7.21 34.56 2.17
CA ALA A 666 7.35 35.30 3.44
C ALA A 666 8.02 34.46 4.56
N PHE A 667 8.41 33.24 4.20
CA PHE A 667 9.07 32.21 4.98
C PHE A 667 10.31 31.71 4.21
N GLY A 668 11.12 30.82 4.80
CA GLY A 668 12.36 30.39 4.15
C GLY A 668 13.42 31.50 4.02
N PRO A 669 14.47 31.26 3.22
CA PRO A 669 15.52 32.25 2.94
C PRO A 669 15.11 33.32 1.91
N GLY A 670 13.85 33.29 1.44
CA GLY A 670 13.38 34.04 0.27
C GLY A 670 13.59 33.28 -1.05
N SER A 671 13.05 33.82 -2.15
CA SER A 671 13.06 33.13 -3.46
C SER A 671 14.48 32.96 -4.03
N LEU A 672 14.84 31.72 -4.36
CA LEU A 672 16.09 31.40 -5.09
C LEU A 672 16.13 32.05 -6.48
N PHE A 673 14.95 32.34 -7.04
CA PHE A 673 14.77 32.92 -8.37
C PHE A 673 14.60 34.45 -8.34
N ASN A 674 14.93 35.13 -7.23
CA ASN A 674 14.77 36.58 -7.04
C ASN A 674 13.34 37.09 -7.37
N GLY A 675 12.33 36.24 -7.21
CA GLY A 675 10.94 36.56 -7.52
C GLY A 675 10.51 36.40 -8.99
N THR A 676 11.39 36.02 -9.92
CA THR A 676 10.99 35.78 -11.33
C THR A 676 10.40 34.39 -11.58
N GLY A 677 10.57 33.47 -10.64
CA GLY A 677 10.24 32.05 -10.80
C GLY A 677 11.29 31.26 -11.57
N ALA A 678 11.15 29.94 -11.54
CA ALA A 678 12.00 29.01 -12.26
C ALA A 678 11.80 29.16 -13.78
N PRO A 679 12.84 28.92 -14.61
CA PRO A 679 12.69 28.99 -16.06
C PRO A 679 11.69 27.94 -16.56
N SER A 680 10.52 28.37 -17.06
CA SER A 680 9.56 27.43 -17.65
C SER A 680 10.18 26.75 -18.88
N VAL A 681 10.41 25.45 -18.80
CA VAL A 681 10.95 24.67 -19.92
C VAL A 681 9.92 24.70 -21.06
N PRO A 682 10.27 25.15 -22.27
CA PRO A 682 9.37 25.03 -23.42
C PRO A 682 9.14 23.55 -23.73
N LEU A 683 7.89 23.15 -24.01
CA LEU A 683 7.55 21.80 -24.48
C LEU A 683 8.03 21.58 -25.93
N HIS A 684 9.34 21.63 -26.13
CA HIS A 684 9.98 21.11 -27.34
C HIS A 684 10.07 19.60 -27.24
N TYR A 685 9.06 18.93 -27.81
CA TYR A 685 9.13 17.52 -28.22
C TYR A 685 10.16 17.33 -29.35
N SER A 686 11.42 17.55 -29.03
CA SER A 686 12.56 17.18 -29.87
C SER A 686 12.96 15.76 -29.49
N CYS A 687 12.45 14.77 -30.23
CA CYS A 687 12.99 13.41 -30.15
C CYS A 687 14.48 13.43 -30.53
N VAL A 688 15.30 12.68 -29.80
CA VAL A 688 16.76 12.53 -29.96
C VAL A 688 17.10 11.06 -30.14
#